data_AF-A0A329WEA3-F1
#
_entry.id   AF-A0A329WEA3-F1
#
_cell.length_a   1.000
_cell.length_b   1.000
_cell.length_c   1.000
_cell.angle_alpha   90.00
_cell.angle_beta   90.00
_cell.angle_gamma   90.00
#
_symmetry.space_group_name_H-M   'P 1'
#
loop_
_entity.id
_entity.type
_entity.pdbx_description
1 polymer ?
#
loop_
_entity_poly.entity_id
_entity_poly.type
_entity_poly.pdbx_seq_one_letter_code
_entity_poly.pdbx_strand_id
1 'polypeptide(L)'
;MAAKFERLQQLSRHTDFSALVPPLVGFAADKALAIVKHYPQADTALLCTLYSQYITEHPDWIKQVEKVCGPAPWIIRSAGLEDGDTFVNAGGYASIVCHCPADFSDTLSMVAFSGFEPQSIEQQRLSDPGYQPQPITCFVQKLIEGTPSTVDALQAPYLTADACHDLNKIINQLHQYFSEIALDTEWVLETDHGLVSVTGLTLHASEGIRGELAFGFGFASAQSPGSRANSVAYHWPTLAAPLWYGAQLCQVRVDKIWLVQARPAPGYVLERQVEQLTTEVKEELARSMRVVPVTTLLHPAKPNLGIFLSASTLDDAWSRYLRLPLPVRSTLVAVFVESGVASEHAGIMFRQQKLPVFLTQLTNIPAVPLVIINSVGEQAYFSAQKPLIELETETIESVNLPAAVQHIFDDRESLPTTALSSQDLSDVLQRALAGLPVLEEKIGASLRQRTLFPTGTWLQHGDIVRSPSLTGWLLAQVGEKAMTLYPAHWSATDATTDYLCAFRAKTDPQSTLPHLCKAIPTLADKVRQLNDLRLLMLFIKAESWIERIPAMPLAQWVDAAITSPSGDGRLLLECLLHVFADTDIIPIYEDADRINILHALTQAAGSTLSVHELFEVIHHRQLSPTALANLVCAPKAFADYVAFLSPLKRFKAAAALAGASEAADLLQATDSLMKELHHAKLPTLRALCRIDLVDTYDQVLKAVLADVVDRHELITYQNYLDLLRDWMEFAQLSMLSATEKSALCAFQGWVEHVRHSPMPDTFFLELKEDVVEILGDDFLRWQALMPVAGNMTPEQLPIENAHQLHNLLHQWMLVRFRAESGPDLPAPLHKLINIADGFGDARSCLLRLTNNLFEISLPFVVHKASFLFNEKELVVEFCELPNAPEEDIGRLYVFDALASRISEWKPQWQISSNRVCQLGTWTLFLRLKRADGLHWQRQDLEQLVLWLRVLFDTAYDFSYVPNDEVSHVYDMLGHSPWCDLFHAYVNYRAVIDFSVQRITVYSLPFASTLAALCLNESIRDEVTSACLAGFNHAWDAFHRIIEKLENTEDDQEQWECLHTTAGQMGLLLSAIWPEQTLMRMVQKPLSPVGAERIAVSLLHRRDLSATLQQLVTAPENAELRNLVLHHVPEIAVNADSAASIADEIAIWQSQFKRCKEYLLAYHANVLSEGQCQQFVRQLSLIPYGVTEEIETYIQCALAPMAIEEKGRFKLSEVDPIAIISTMRTK
;
A
#
# COMPACT_ATOMS: atom_id res chain seq x y z
N MET A 1 -2.29 -30.50 -40.27
CA MET A 1 -1.41 -29.67 -41.11
C MET A 1 -0.68 -28.72 -40.18
N ALA A 2 0.63 -28.55 -40.35
CA ALA A 2 1.51 -27.84 -39.43
C ALA A 2 1.86 -26.47 -40.00
N ALA A 3 0.93 -25.51 -39.88
CA ALA A 3 0.92 -24.24 -40.63
C ALA A 3 2.23 -23.44 -40.49
N LYS A 4 2.82 -23.37 -39.30
CA LYS A 4 4.08 -22.65 -39.04
C LYS A 4 5.28 -23.23 -39.79
N PHE A 5 5.51 -24.55 -39.69
CA PHE A 5 6.61 -25.22 -40.40
C PHE A 5 6.41 -25.15 -41.92
N GLU A 6 5.19 -25.42 -42.39
CA GLU A 6 4.87 -25.43 -43.82
C GLU A 6 5.11 -24.05 -44.47
N ARG A 7 4.68 -22.96 -43.81
CA ARG A 7 4.91 -21.58 -44.29
C ARG A 7 6.39 -21.23 -44.34
N LEU A 8 7.17 -21.49 -43.29
CA LEU A 8 8.61 -21.24 -43.29
C LEU A 8 9.33 -22.08 -44.36
N GLN A 9 8.91 -23.34 -44.55
CA GLN A 9 9.48 -24.19 -45.59
C GLN A 9 9.18 -23.65 -46.99
N GLN A 10 7.98 -23.12 -47.25
CA GLN A 10 7.65 -22.46 -48.52
C GLN A 10 8.53 -21.23 -48.75
N LEU A 11 8.67 -20.36 -47.74
CA LEU A 11 9.50 -19.15 -47.81
C LEU A 11 10.99 -19.47 -48.00
N SER A 12 11.50 -20.54 -47.36
CA SER A 12 12.89 -20.98 -47.53
C SER A 12 13.25 -21.38 -48.97
N ARG A 13 12.24 -21.68 -49.81
CA ARG A 13 12.37 -22.05 -51.22
C ARG A 13 12.06 -20.90 -52.18
N HIS A 14 11.57 -19.76 -51.68
CA HIS A 14 11.23 -18.59 -52.47
C HIS A 14 12.45 -17.69 -52.67
N THR A 15 12.67 -17.18 -53.87
CA THR A 15 13.87 -16.36 -54.19
C THR A 15 14.01 -15.15 -53.28
N ASP A 16 12.90 -14.49 -52.98
CA ASP A 16 12.89 -13.20 -52.28
C ASP A 16 12.99 -13.35 -50.75
N PHE A 17 12.70 -14.54 -50.21
CA PHE A 17 12.66 -14.80 -48.76
C PHE A 17 13.68 -15.84 -48.29
N SER A 18 14.25 -16.66 -49.19
CA SER A 18 15.15 -17.76 -48.83
C SER A 18 16.37 -17.32 -48.01
N ALA A 19 16.87 -16.10 -48.22
CA ALA A 19 17.99 -15.54 -47.46
C ALA A 19 17.61 -15.10 -46.03
N LEU A 20 16.31 -14.92 -45.75
CA LEU A 20 15.78 -14.48 -44.46
C LEU A 20 15.40 -15.66 -43.55
N VAL A 21 15.16 -16.85 -44.10
CA VAL A 21 14.70 -18.00 -43.31
C VAL A 21 15.90 -18.85 -42.89
N PRO A 22 16.15 -19.05 -41.57
CA PRO A 22 17.19 -19.96 -41.11
C PRO A 22 16.90 -21.40 -41.56
N PRO A 23 17.93 -22.22 -41.84
CA PRO A 23 17.73 -23.62 -42.22
C PRO A 23 16.88 -24.39 -41.20
N LEU A 24 15.99 -25.25 -41.68
CA LEU A 24 15.05 -26.00 -40.85
C LEU A 24 14.76 -27.43 -41.34
N VAL A 25 14.43 -28.33 -40.41
CA VAL A 25 14.10 -29.76 -40.63
C VAL A 25 12.85 -30.14 -39.82
N GLY A 26 11.82 -30.70 -40.46
CA GLY A 26 10.55 -31.05 -39.81
C GLY A 26 10.43 -32.51 -39.39
N PHE A 27 9.71 -32.75 -38.30
CA PHE A 27 9.43 -34.05 -37.69
C PHE A 27 7.93 -34.19 -37.42
N ALA A 28 7.26 -35.10 -38.13
CA ALA A 28 5.83 -35.32 -37.98
C ALA A 28 5.49 -36.03 -36.65
N ALA A 29 4.30 -35.73 -36.12
CA ALA A 29 3.81 -36.31 -34.86
C ALA A 29 3.34 -37.78 -34.97
N ASP A 30 3.38 -38.40 -36.15
CA ASP A 30 2.80 -39.73 -36.40
C ASP A 30 3.44 -40.83 -35.52
N LYS A 31 4.75 -40.74 -35.28
CA LYS A 31 5.49 -41.67 -34.43
C LYS A 31 5.17 -41.49 -32.95
N ALA A 32 5.16 -40.25 -32.47
CA ALA A 32 4.74 -39.93 -31.11
C ALA A 32 3.28 -40.36 -30.86
N LEU A 33 2.39 -40.14 -31.84
CA LEU A 33 0.99 -40.56 -31.77
C LEU A 33 0.84 -42.08 -31.70
N ALA A 34 1.70 -42.84 -32.39
CA ALA A 34 1.71 -44.29 -32.30
C ALA A 34 2.07 -44.77 -30.88
N ILE A 35 2.99 -44.09 -30.18
CA ILE A 35 3.36 -44.37 -28.79
C ILE A 35 2.18 -44.12 -27.85
N VAL A 36 1.51 -42.96 -27.95
CA VAL A 36 0.31 -42.65 -27.14
C VAL A 36 -0.77 -43.71 -27.32
N LYS A 37 -1.00 -44.17 -28.55
CA LYS A 37 -1.99 -45.23 -28.83
C LYS A 37 -1.61 -46.59 -28.25
N HIS A 38 -0.32 -46.92 -28.15
CA HIS A 38 0.15 -48.16 -27.51
C HIS A 38 0.16 -48.07 -25.98
N TYR A 39 0.28 -46.86 -25.42
CA TYR A 39 0.37 -46.62 -23.98
C TYR A 39 -0.62 -45.52 -23.53
N PRO A 40 -1.95 -45.75 -23.63
CA PRO A 40 -2.96 -44.71 -23.37
C PRO A 40 -3.09 -44.28 -21.90
N GLN A 41 -2.48 -45.03 -20.97
CA GLN A 41 -2.48 -44.75 -19.53
C GLN A 41 -1.11 -44.24 -19.03
N ALA A 42 -0.13 -44.05 -19.93
CA ALA A 42 1.17 -43.50 -19.57
C ALA A 42 1.08 -42.00 -19.27
N ASP A 43 1.78 -41.56 -18.23
CA ASP A 43 1.98 -40.14 -17.98
C ASP A 43 2.95 -39.51 -19.00
N THR A 44 3.01 -38.17 -19.03
CA THR A 44 3.84 -37.41 -19.97
C THR A 44 5.32 -37.77 -19.86
N ALA A 45 5.83 -38.03 -18.65
CA ALA A 45 7.24 -38.37 -18.43
C ALA A 45 7.60 -39.72 -19.07
N LEU A 46 6.74 -40.73 -18.92
CA LEU A 46 6.91 -42.03 -19.55
C LEU A 46 6.78 -41.93 -21.08
N LEU A 47 5.82 -41.15 -21.59
CA LEU A 47 5.67 -40.91 -23.03
C LEU A 47 6.93 -40.24 -23.64
N CYS A 48 7.49 -39.24 -22.97
CA CYS A 48 8.75 -38.60 -23.37
C CYS A 48 9.90 -39.62 -23.40
N THR A 49 10.02 -40.45 -22.37
CA THR A 49 11.07 -41.48 -22.29
C THR A 49 10.96 -42.49 -23.43
N LEU A 50 9.76 -42.99 -23.71
CA LEU A 50 9.52 -43.96 -24.78
C LEU A 50 9.84 -43.38 -26.17
N TYR A 51 9.51 -42.11 -26.40
CA TYR A 51 9.81 -41.47 -27.68
C TYR A 51 11.28 -41.08 -27.82
N SER A 52 11.95 -40.68 -26.73
CA SER A 52 13.40 -40.43 -26.74
C SER A 52 14.18 -41.71 -27.08
N GLN A 53 13.77 -42.86 -26.52
CA GLN A 53 14.32 -44.17 -26.89
C GLN A 53 14.11 -44.48 -28.37
N TYR A 54 12.91 -44.26 -28.90
CA TYR A 54 12.61 -44.42 -30.32
C TYR A 54 13.50 -43.54 -31.23
N ILE A 55 13.72 -42.27 -30.86
CA ILE A 55 14.58 -41.35 -31.61
C ILE A 55 16.05 -41.82 -31.56
N THR A 56 16.51 -42.33 -30.41
CA THR A 56 17.87 -42.85 -30.22
C THR A 56 18.17 -44.04 -31.13
N GLU A 57 17.16 -44.88 -31.41
CA GLU A 57 17.26 -45.97 -32.37
C GLU A 57 17.30 -45.50 -33.84
N HIS A 58 17.10 -44.20 -34.10
CA HIS A 58 17.03 -43.59 -35.44
C HIS A 58 18.09 -42.48 -35.63
N PRO A 59 19.39 -42.81 -35.59
CA PRO A 59 20.48 -41.83 -35.63
C PRO A 59 20.56 -41.03 -36.94
N ASP A 60 19.84 -41.42 -37.99
CA ASP A 60 19.80 -40.66 -39.23
C ASP A 60 19.01 -39.35 -39.10
N TRP A 61 18.12 -39.23 -38.10
CA TRP A 61 17.37 -37.99 -37.83
C TRP A 61 18.31 -36.86 -37.41
N ILE A 62 19.21 -37.12 -36.45
CA ILE A 62 20.18 -36.12 -35.99
C ILE A 62 21.22 -35.79 -37.07
N LYS A 63 21.67 -36.79 -37.86
CA LYS A 63 22.55 -36.54 -39.01
C LYS A 63 21.90 -35.64 -40.06
N GLN A 64 20.60 -35.78 -40.28
CA GLN A 64 19.84 -34.92 -41.20
C GLN A 64 19.79 -33.48 -40.68
N VAL A 65 19.58 -33.30 -39.37
CA VAL A 65 19.64 -31.98 -38.72
C VAL A 65 21.02 -31.36 -38.88
N GLU A 66 22.09 -32.07 -38.53
CA GLU A 66 23.47 -31.58 -38.67
C GLU A 66 23.81 -31.18 -40.11
N LYS A 67 23.32 -31.95 -41.09
CA LYS A 67 23.54 -31.69 -42.51
C LYS A 67 22.85 -30.42 -42.99
N VAL A 68 21.65 -30.11 -42.50
CA VAL A 68 20.84 -28.98 -42.96
C VAL A 68 21.05 -27.73 -42.11
N CYS A 69 21.00 -27.88 -40.79
CA CYS A 69 21.08 -26.79 -39.82
C CYS A 69 22.51 -26.47 -39.38
N GLY A 70 23.48 -27.35 -39.67
CA GLY A 70 24.85 -27.25 -39.14
C GLY A 70 24.97 -27.86 -37.74
N PRO A 71 26.13 -27.73 -37.08
CA PRO A 71 26.32 -28.24 -35.71
C PRO A 71 25.39 -27.53 -34.71
N ALA A 72 25.11 -28.18 -33.58
CA ALA A 72 24.41 -27.58 -32.44
C ALA A 72 25.18 -26.35 -31.90
N PRO A 73 24.51 -25.37 -31.25
CA PRO A 73 23.14 -25.40 -30.75
C PRO A 73 22.04 -25.24 -31.82
N TRP A 74 20.88 -25.87 -31.57
CA TRP A 74 19.67 -25.72 -32.37
C TRP A 74 18.49 -25.27 -31.51
N ILE A 75 17.42 -24.79 -32.13
CA ILE A 75 16.12 -24.67 -31.47
C ILE A 75 15.13 -25.68 -32.05
N ILE A 76 14.50 -26.46 -31.18
CA ILE A 76 13.41 -27.36 -31.54
C ILE A 76 12.09 -26.64 -31.24
N ARG A 77 11.32 -26.35 -32.28
CA ARG A 77 10.09 -25.55 -32.21
C ARG A 77 8.85 -26.41 -32.38
N SER A 78 7.77 -26.02 -31.69
CA SER A 78 6.42 -26.51 -31.92
C SER A 78 5.87 -26.04 -33.28
N ALA A 79 5.05 -26.88 -33.90
CA ALA A 79 4.22 -26.55 -35.07
C ALA A 79 2.85 -27.25 -34.95
N GLY A 80 2.08 -26.86 -33.92
CA GLY A 80 0.86 -27.55 -33.48
C GLY A 80 -0.44 -26.84 -33.88
N LEU A 81 -1.54 -27.16 -33.17
CA LEU A 81 -2.85 -26.54 -33.39
C LEU A 81 -2.84 -25.01 -33.18
N GLU A 82 -1.97 -24.53 -32.29
CA GLU A 82 -1.82 -23.10 -31.95
C GLU A 82 -1.47 -22.19 -33.14
N ASP A 83 -0.99 -22.77 -34.24
CA ASP A 83 -0.51 -22.05 -35.42
C ASP A 83 -1.52 -22.00 -36.58
N GLY A 84 -2.69 -22.62 -36.43
CA GLY A 84 -3.71 -22.70 -37.47
C GLY A 84 -4.83 -21.66 -37.31
N ASP A 85 -5.55 -21.40 -38.39
CA ASP A 85 -6.54 -20.30 -38.51
C ASP A 85 -7.72 -20.40 -37.53
N THR A 86 -8.04 -21.60 -37.06
CA THR A 86 -9.20 -21.88 -36.19
C THR A 86 -8.88 -21.74 -34.70
N PHE A 87 -7.66 -22.08 -34.30
CA PHE A 87 -7.24 -22.23 -32.89
C PHE A 87 -5.96 -21.43 -32.63
N VAL A 88 -5.91 -20.19 -33.12
CA VAL A 88 -4.75 -19.32 -32.92
C VAL A 88 -4.60 -19.12 -31.42
N ASN A 89 -3.51 -19.62 -30.84
CA ASN A 89 -3.32 -19.64 -29.39
C ASN A 89 -1.81 -19.65 -29.08
N ALA A 90 -1.15 -18.51 -29.32
CA ALA A 90 0.29 -18.31 -29.19
C ALA A 90 0.90 -18.90 -27.90
N GLY A 91 2.06 -19.55 -28.03
CA GLY A 91 2.90 -19.91 -26.89
C GLY A 91 2.34 -21.02 -25.99
N GLY A 92 1.33 -21.77 -26.44
CA GLY A 92 0.75 -22.88 -25.70
C GLY A 92 1.63 -24.14 -25.71
N TYR A 93 2.56 -24.27 -26.65
CA TYR A 93 3.51 -25.38 -26.72
C TYR A 93 4.96 -24.94 -26.53
N ALA A 94 5.81 -25.88 -26.09
CA ALA A 94 7.21 -25.58 -25.80
C ALA A 94 8.04 -25.40 -27.09
N SER A 95 9.01 -24.49 -27.06
CA SER A 95 10.11 -24.43 -28.01
C SER A 95 11.42 -24.36 -27.22
N ILE A 96 12.29 -25.36 -27.39
CA ILE A 96 13.43 -25.60 -26.48
C ILE A 96 14.76 -25.55 -27.25
N VAL A 97 15.76 -24.90 -26.67
CA VAL A 97 17.13 -24.88 -27.21
C VAL A 97 17.81 -26.21 -26.90
N CYS A 98 18.26 -26.90 -27.95
CA CYS A 98 19.10 -28.09 -27.86
C CYS A 98 20.57 -27.67 -27.93
N HIS A 99 21.25 -27.65 -26.78
CA HIS A 99 22.62 -27.13 -26.67
C HIS A 99 23.67 -28.02 -27.31
N CYS A 100 23.49 -29.35 -27.24
CA CYS A 100 24.42 -30.30 -27.83
C CYS A 100 23.69 -31.49 -28.48
N PRO A 101 24.34 -32.20 -29.42
CA PRO A 101 23.71 -33.32 -30.12
C PRO A 101 23.25 -34.47 -29.19
N ALA A 102 23.87 -34.63 -28.01
CA ALA A 102 23.51 -35.68 -27.06
C ALA A 102 22.10 -35.50 -26.47
N ASP A 103 21.63 -34.25 -26.36
CA ASP A 103 20.33 -33.92 -25.76
C ASP A 103 19.17 -33.95 -26.78
N PHE A 104 19.46 -34.27 -28.04
CA PHE A 104 18.52 -34.14 -29.16
C PHE A 104 17.25 -34.96 -28.96
N SER A 105 17.38 -36.23 -28.58
CA SER A 105 16.23 -37.14 -28.42
C SER A 105 15.31 -36.72 -27.28
N ASP A 106 15.90 -36.31 -26.15
CA ASP A 106 15.15 -35.85 -24.98
C ASP A 106 14.46 -34.52 -25.28
N THR A 107 15.19 -33.56 -25.86
CA THR A 107 14.65 -32.24 -26.21
C THR A 107 13.52 -32.34 -27.24
N LEU A 108 13.70 -33.15 -28.29
CA LEU A 108 12.65 -33.35 -29.30
C LEU A 108 11.40 -34.02 -28.70
N SER A 109 11.60 -34.92 -27.74
CA SER A 109 10.50 -35.59 -27.04
C SER A 109 9.72 -34.64 -26.14
N MET A 110 10.42 -33.81 -25.35
CA MET A 110 9.80 -32.79 -24.52
C MET A 110 8.94 -31.84 -25.35
N VAL A 111 9.44 -31.37 -26.50
CA VAL A 111 8.66 -30.51 -27.40
C VAL A 111 7.44 -31.27 -27.96
N ALA A 112 7.63 -32.49 -28.46
CA ALA A 112 6.56 -33.28 -29.06
C ALA A 112 5.40 -33.60 -28.09
N PHE A 113 5.69 -33.74 -26.79
CA PHE A 113 4.69 -34.02 -25.76
C PHE A 113 4.26 -32.80 -24.95
N SER A 114 4.75 -31.60 -25.27
CA SER A 114 4.37 -30.37 -24.56
C SER A 114 2.86 -30.05 -24.62
N GLY A 115 2.10 -30.66 -25.54
CA GLY A 115 0.63 -30.58 -25.57
C GLY A 115 -0.09 -31.37 -24.46
N PHE A 116 0.63 -32.19 -23.68
CA PHE A 116 0.10 -32.91 -22.52
C PHE A 116 0.32 -32.15 -21.20
N GLU A 117 1.02 -31.02 -21.23
CA GLU A 117 1.21 -30.20 -20.04
C GLU A 117 -0.12 -29.54 -19.63
N PRO A 118 -0.42 -29.43 -18.32
CA PRO A 118 -1.68 -28.87 -17.82
C PRO A 118 -1.99 -27.48 -18.39
N GLN A 119 -0.98 -26.61 -18.49
CA GLN A 119 -1.12 -25.26 -19.03
C GLN A 119 -1.58 -25.30 -20.50
N SER A 120 -0.93 -26.11 -21.32
CA SER A 120 -1.26 -26.30 -22.74
C SER A 120 -2.69 -26.81 -22.92
N ILE A 121 -3.11 -27.75 -22.07
CA ILE A 121 -4.46 -28.32 -22.08
C ILE A 121 -5.50 -27.24 -21.75
N GLU A 122 -5.32 -26.49 -20.66
CA GLU A 122 -6.25 -25.43 -20.27
C GLU A 122 -6.30 -24.31 -21.31
N GLN A 123 -5.17 -23.99 -21.94
CA GLN A 123 -5.12 -23.01 -23.02
C GLN A 123 -5.96 -23.45 -24.23
N GLN A 124 -5.86 -24.71 -24.65
CA GLN A 124 -6.65 -25.24 -25.76
C GLN A 124 -8.14 -25.36 -25.40
N ARG A 125 -8.46 -25.65 -24.13
CA ARG A 125 -9.84 -25.70 -23.61
C ARG A 125 -10.60 -24.37 -23.67
N LEU A 126 -9.89 -23.24 -23.77
CA LEU A 126 -10.52 -21.93 -24.03
C LEU A 126 -11.26 -21.89 -25.37
N SER A 127 -10.74 -22.58 -26.39
CA SER A 127 -11.34 -22.61 -27.72
C SER A 127 -12.13 -23.90 -27.99
N ASP A 128 -11.72 -25.01 -27.39
CA ASP A 128 -12.42 -26.31 -27.45
C ASP A 128 -12.53 -26.92 -26.04
N PRO A 129 -13.64 -26.69 -25.31
CA PRO A 129 -13.83 -27.24 -23.96
C PRO A 129 -13.71 -28.77 -23.88
N GLY A 130 -13.89 -29.48 -25.00
CA GLY A 130 -13.76 -30.94 -25.10
C GLY A 130 -12.35 -31.42 -25.45
N TYR A 131 -11.37 -30.51 -25.59
CA TYR A 131 -10.03 -30.82 -26.08
C TYR A 131 -9.37 -31.97 -25.32
N GLN A 132 -8.79 -32.89 -26.09
CA GLN A 132 -7.96 -33.99 -25.60
C GLN A 132 -6.50 -33.76 -25.99
N PRO A 133 -5.54 -33.92 -25.06
CA PRO A 133 -4.13 -33.72 -25.34
C PRO A 133 -3.63 -34.71 -26.40
N GLN A 134 -2.78 -34.22 -27.31
CA GLN A 134 -2.19 -35.00 -28.38
C GLN A 134 -0.75 -34.55 -28.66
N PRO A 135 0.13 -35.44 -29.18
CA PRO A 135 1.48 -35.06 -29.51
C PRO A 135 1.52 -34.11 -30.71
N ILE A 136 2.49 -33.21 -30.72
CA ILE A 136 2.59 -32.11 -31.68
C ILE A 136 3.69 -32.33 -32.70
N THR A 137 3.51 -31.74 -33.89
CA THR A 137 4.56 -31.73 -34.91
C THR A 137 5.66 -30.79 -34.46
N CYS A 138 6.90 -31.17 -34.68
CA CYS A 138 8.08 -30.42 -34.26
C CYS A 138 8.94 -30.09 -35.48
N PHE A 139 9.75 -29.04 -35.39
CA PHE A 139 10.82 -28.82 -36.36
C PHE A 139 12.06 -28.24 -35.69
N VAL A 140 13.21 -28.63 -36.19
CA VAL A 140 14.50 -28.11 -35.74
C VAL A 140 14.91 -27.00 -36.66
N GLN A 141 15.31 -25.87 -36.11
CA GLN A 141 15.83 -24.72 -36.84
C GLN A 141 17.22 -24.37 -36.31
N LYS A 142 18.10 -23.89 -37.19
CA LYS A 142 19.38 -23.33 -36.76
C LYS A 142 19.14 -22.20 -35.75
N LEU A 143 19.78 -22.28 -34.58
CA LEU A 143 19.73 -21.19 -33.60
C LEU A 143 20.52 -20.00 -34.16
N ILE A 144 19.92 -18.81 -34.13
CA ILE A 144 20.65 -17.58 -34.45
C ILE A 144 21.42 -17.18 -33.18
N GLU A 145 22.73 -17.34 -33.23
CA GLU A 145 23.63 -16.96 -32.15
C GLU A 145 24.00 -15.49 -32.27
N GLY A 146 24.14 -14.81 -31.14
CA GLY A 146 24.70 -13.48 -31.07
C GLY A 146 25.28 -13.22 -29.69
N THR A 147 26.02 -12.13 -29.56
CA THR A 147 26.56 -11.72 -28.27
C THR A 147 25.41 -11.32 -27.33
N PRO A 148 25.47 -11.72 -26.04
CA PRO A 148 24.55 -11.19 -25.05
C PRO A 148 24.59 -9.67 -25.05
N SER A 149 23.43 -9.04 -24.99
CA SER A 149 23.35 -7.58 -24.95
C SER A 149 23.94 -7.07 -23.63
N THR A 150 24.91 -6.16 -23.73
CA THR A 150 25.52 -5.45 -22.60
C THR A 150 24.73 -4.19 -22.20
N VAL A 151 23.58 -4.00 -22.81
CA VAL A 151 22.70 -2.84 -22.61
C VAL A 151 21.93 -3.00 -21.29
N ASP A 152 21.76 -1.88 -20.58
CA ASP A 152 21.01 -1.78 -19.32
C ASP A 152 19.58 -2.33 -19.45
N ALA A 153 19.08 -2.97 -18.38
CA ALA A 153 17.79 -3.68 -18.41
C ALA A 153 16.58 -2.75 -18.63
N LEU A 154 16.68 -1.47 -18.27
CA LEU A 154 15.63 -0.47 -18.48
C LEU A 154 15.59 0.08 -19.90
N GLN A 155 16.58 -0.25 -20.73
CA GLN A 155 16.66 0.19 -22.11
C GLN A 155 16.05 -0.82 -23.08
N ALA A 156 15.35 -0.29 -24.08
CA ALA A 156 14.70 -1.04 -25.13
C ALA A 156 15.27 -0.67 -26.51
N PRO A 157 15.30 -1.59 -27.49
CA PRO A 157 15.84 -1.31 -28.82
C PRO A 157 15.05 -0.23 -29.57
N TYR A 158 15.72 0.57 -30.38
CA TYR A 158 15.10 1.54 -31.28
C TYR A 158 15.70 1.43 -32.68
N LEU A 159 14.83 1.33 -33.69
CA LEU A 159 15.22 1.33 -35.08
C LEU A 159 14.93 2.69 -35.69
N THR A 160 15.85 3.20 -36.52
CA THR A 160 15.62 4.40 -37.32
C THR A 160 14.44 4.19 -38.29
N ALA A 161 13.81 5.28 -38.73
CA ALA A 161 12.70 5.24 -39.68
C ALA A 161 13.00 4.40 -40.93
N ASP A 162 14.20 4.53 -41.51
CA ASP A 162 14.64 3.75 -42.68
C ASP A 162 14.62 2.23 -42.42
N ALA A 163 15.19 1.79 -41.30
CA ALA A 163 15.25 0.37 -40.94
C ALA A 163 13.85 -0.21 -40.63
N CYS A 164 12.97 0.58 -40.00
CA CYS A 164 11.57 0.20 -39.85
C CYS A 164 10.85 0.10 -41.20
N HIS A 165 11.10 1.03 -42.12
CA HIS A 165 10.51 1.00 -43.45
C HIS A 165 10.93 -0.25 -44.24
N ASP A 166 12.22 -0.61 -44.18
CA ASP A 166 12.74 -1.83 -44.81
C ASP A 166 12.08 -3.09 -44.26
N LEU A 167 11.94 -3.21 -42.94
CA LEU A 167 11.25 -4.34 -42.30
C LEU A 167 9.76 -4.40 -42.69
N ASN A 168 9.07 -3.26 -42.66
CA ASN A 168 7.67 -3.14 -43.07
C ASN A 168 7.44 -3.50 -44.54
N LYS A 169 8.39 -3.16 -45.42
CA LYS A 169 8.34 -3.56 -46.83
C LYS A 169 8.37 -5.08 -46.99
N ILE A 170 9.21 -5.77 -46.22
CA ILE A 170 9.27 -7.25 -46.21
C ILE A 170 7.95 -7.82 -45.69
N ILE A 171 7.39 -7.26 -44.60
CA ILE A 171 6.10 -7.69 -44.04
C ILE A 171 4.96 -7.52 -45.06
N ASN A 172 4.92 -6.41 -45.79
CA ASN A 172 3.93 -6.18 -46.85
C ASN A 172 4.02 -7.25 -47.95
N GLN A 173 5.24 -7.65 -48.33
CA GLN A 173 5.44 -8.73 -49.30
C GLN A 173 4.94 -10.08 -48.75
N LEU A 174 5.08 -10.34 -47.44
CA LEU A 174 4.51 -11.55 -46.81
C LEU A 174 2.98 -11.56 -46.85
N HIS A 175 2.33 -10.42 -46.57
CA HIS A 175 0.88 -10.29 -46.70
C HIS A 175 0.40 -10.62 -48.11
N GLN A 176 1.06 -10.06 -49.12
CA GLN A 176 0.74 -10.30 -50.52
C GLN A 176 0.97 -11.76 -50.92
N TYR A 177 2.08 -12.37 -50.46
CA TYR A 177 2.42 -13.75 -50.78
C TYR A 177 1.42 -14.76 -50.21
N PHE A 178 1.03 -14.60 -48.94
CA PHE A 178 0.05 -15.50 -48.30
C PHE A 178 -1.42 -15.10 -48.54
N SER A 179 -1.68 -13.92 -49.12
CA SER A 179 -3.02 -13.35 -49.27
C SER A 179 -3.78 -13.21 -47.95
N GLU A 180 -3.07 -12.88 -46.88
CA GLU A 180 -3.62 -12.74 -45.52
C GLU A 180 -3.90 -11.28 -45.18
N ILE A 181 -5.09 -11.01 -44.63
CA ILE A 181 -5.44 -9.65 -44.18
C ILE A 181 -4.67 -9.30 -42.89
N ALA A 182 -4.42 -10.28 -42.02
CA ALA A 182 -3.76 -10.09 -40.73
C ALA A 182 -2.64 -11.12 -40.52
N LEU A 183 -1.45 -10.66 -40.16
CA LEU A 183 -0.27 -11.50 -39.94
C LEU A 183 0.33 -11.29 -38.55
N ASP A 184 0.73 -12.41 -37.95
CA ASP A 184 1.59 -12.53 -36.78
C ASP A 184 2.96 -13.06 -37.24
N THR A 185 4.00 -12.27 -37.02
CA THR A 185 5.37 -12.54 -37.48
C THR A 185 6.37 -12.43 -36.34
N GLU A 186 7.37 -13.31 -36.34
CA GLU A 186 8.49 -13.23 -35.40
C GLU A 186 9.82 -13.12 -36.16
N TRP A 187 10.68 -12.24 -35.68
CA TRP A 187 11.97 -11.94 -36.31
C TRP A 187 13.10 -11.94 -35.29
N VAL A 188 14.31 -12.20 -35.78
CA VAL A 188 15.56 -12.04 -35.03
C VAL A 188 16.47 -11.13 -35.84
N LEU A 189 16.89 -10.02 -35.24
CA LEU A 189 17.81 -9.05 -35.84
C LEU A 189 19.19 -9.23 -35.20
N GLU A 190 20.22 -9.36 -36.04
CA GLU A 190 21.61 -9.22 -35.61
C GLU A 190 21.96 -7.74 -35.63
N THR A 191 22.43 -7.20 -34.49
CA THR A 191 22.74 -5.78 -34.33
C THR A 191 24.10 -5.55 -33.67
N ASP A 192 24.54 -4.28 -33.67
CA ASP A 192 25.73 -3.83 -32.96
C ASP A 192 25.65 -3.95 -31.43
N HIS A 193 24.45 -4.16 -30.87
CA HIS A 193 24.20 -4.36 -29.44
C HIS A 193 23.72 -5.78 -29.07
N GLY A 194 24.00 -6.75 -29.94
CA GLY A 194 23.60 -8.16 -29.78
C GLY A 194 22.33 -8.49 -30.56
N LEU A 195 21.63 -9.56 -30.16
CA LEU A 195 20.36 -9.94 -30.81
C LEU A 195 19.22 -9.03 -30.37
N VAL A 196 18.34 -8.68 -31.31
CA VAL A 196 17.04 -8.06 -31.02
C VAL A 196 15.95 -8.99 -31.54
N SER A 197 15.06 -9.41 -30.66
CA SER A 197 13.86 -10.16 -31.05
C SER A 197 12.75 -9.18 -31.43
N VAL A 198 11.94 -9.54 -32.42
CA VAL A 198 10.80 -8.73 -32.86
C VAL A 198 9.55 -9.59 -32.96
N THR A 199 8.44 -9.09 -32.44
CA THR A 199 7.09 -9.66 -32.65
C THR A 199 6.25 -8.62 -33.37
N GLY A 200 5.66 -8.98 -34.51
CA GLY A 200 4.91 -8.07 -35.36
C GLY A 200 3.48 -8.52 -35.62
N LEU A 201 2.52 -7.63 -35.35
CA LEU A 201 1.11 -7.82 -35.65
C LEU A 201 0.66 -6.76 -36.63
N THR A 202 0.29 -7.19 -37.84
CA THR A 202 0.10 -6.28 -38.98
C THR A 202 -1.16 -6.61 -39.77
N LEU A 203 -1.74 -5.57 -40.36
CA LEU A 203 -2.91 -5.60 -41.22
C LEU A 203 -2.53 -5.07 -42.60
N HIS A 204 -3.02 -5.74 -43.64
CA HIS A 204 -2.91 -5.28 -45.02
C HIS A 204 -4.20 -4.58 -45.46
N ALA A 205 -4.07 -3.33 -45.92
CA ALA A 205 -5.15 -2.52 -46.46
C ALA A 205 -4.79 -2.01 -47.87
N SER A 206 -5.74 -1.38 -48.56
CA SER A 206 -5.52 -0.82 -49.91
C SER A 206 -4.44 0.25 -49.97
N GLU A 207 -4.22 0.94 -48.86
CA GLU A 207 -3.23 2.02 -48.74
C GLU A 207 -1.83 1.52 -48.33
N GLY A 208 -1.70 0.26 -47.90
CA GLY A 208 -0.46 -0.34 -47.40
C GLY A 208 -0.67 -1.13 -46.10
N ILE A 209 0.42 -1.43 -45.40
CA ILE A 209 0.35 -2.13 -44.11
C ILE A 209 0.27 -1.18 -42.92
N ARG A 210 -0.46 -1.59 -41.89
CA ARG A 210 -0.55 -0.90 -40.60
C ARG A 210 -0.46 -1.89 -39.46
N GLY A 211 0.10 -1.50 -38.32
CA GLY A 211 0.24 -2.40 -37.18
C GLY A 211 1.30 -1.99 -36.18
N GLU A 212 1.66 -2.94 -35.33
CA GLU A 212 2.61 -2.77 -34.22
C GLU A 212 3.75 -3.78 -34.31
N LEU A 213 4.98 -3.31 -34.05
CA LEU A 213 6.20 -4.12 -33.95
C LEU A 213 6.81 -3.91 -32.56
N ALA A 214 6.86 -4.95 -31.74
CA ALA A 214 7.56 -4.92 -30.45
C ALA A 214 8.99 -5.42 -30.59
N PHE A 215 9.92 -4.76 -29.91
CA PHE A 215 11.34 -5.07 -29.92
C PHE A 215 11.86 -5.32 -28.51
N GLY A 216 12.70 -6.34 -28.36
CA GLY A 216 13.39 -6.66 -27.12
C GLY A 216 14.84 -7.06 -27.35
N PHE A 217 15.72 -6.72 -26.41
CA PHE A 217 17.12 -7.17 -26.43
C PHE A 217 17.24 -8.63 -25.97
N GLY A 218 17.91 -9.46 -26.78
CA GLY A 218 18.15 -10.88 -26.53
C GLY A 218 17.18 -11.79 -27.27
N PHE A 219 17.39 -13.09 -27.13
CA PHE A 219 16.57 -14.13 -27.75
C PHE A 219 15.19 -14.23 -27.09
N ALA A 220 14.13 -14.28 -27.91
CA ALA A 220 12.73 -14.40 -27.50
C ALA A 220 12.18 -13.29 -26.56
N SER A 221 12.93 -12.20 -26.39
CA SER A 221 12.62 -11.12 -25.45
C SER A 221 11.43 -10.25 -25.86
N ALA A 222 11.06 -10.23 -27.14
CA ALA A 222 9.83 -9.58 -27.60
C ALA A 222 8.57 -10.42 -27.32
N GLN A 223 8.74 -11.73 -27.04
CA GLN A 223 7.68 -12.69 -26.77
C GLN A 223 7.47 -12.92 -25.27
N SER A 224 8.56 -12.99 -24.51
CA SER A 224 8.60 -13.00 -23.03
C SER A 224 9.75 -12.10 -22.55
N PRO A 225 9.48 -10.81 -22.28
CA PRO A 225 10.51 -9.85 -21.86
C PRO A 225 11.16 -10.13 -20.50
N GLY A 226 10.47 -10.88 -19.63
CA GLY A 226 10.88 -11.01 -18.23
C GLY A 226 10.92 -9.65 -17.55
N SER A 227 12.08 -9.27 -16.99
CA SER A 227 12.30 -7.98 -16.33
C SER A 227 12.86 -6.88 -17.23
N ARG A 228 13.15 -7.17 -18.51
CA ARG A 228 13.72 -6.18 -19.45
C ARG A 228 12.64 -5.31 -20.06
N ALA A 229 12.99 -4.07 -20.38
CA ALA A 229 12.11 -3.16 -21.09
C ALA A 229 12.02 -3.52 -22.59
N ASN A 230 10.80 -3.47 -23.13
CA ASN A 230 10.53 -3.56 -24.56
C ASN A 230 10.07 -2.19 -25.10
N SER A 231 10.24 -2.01 -26.40
CA SER A 231 9.73 -0.85 -27.14
C SER A 231 8.75 -1.31 -28.20
N VAL A 232 7.86 -0.41 -28.63
CA VAL A 232 6.88 -0.70 -29.68
C VAL A 232 6.91 0.41 -30.73
N ALA A 233 7.01 0.03 -32.00
CA ALA A 233 6.84 0.92 -33.14
C ALA A 233 5.45 0.69 -33.75
N TYR A 234 4.66 1.77 -33.81
CA TYR A 234 3.35 1.80 -34.45
C TYR A 234 3.46 2.43 -35.84
N HIS A 235 2.97 1.73 -36.86
CA HIS A 235 3.10 2.12 -38.25
C HIS A 235 1.74 2.25 -38.95
N TRP A 236 1.62 3.30 -39.77
CA TRP A 236 0.56 3.48 -40.77
C TRP A 236 1.19 3.85 -42.11
N PRO A 237 0.57 3.48 -43.26
CA PRO A 237 1.12 3.76 -44.59
C PRO A 237 1.28 5.25 -44.89
N THR A 238 0.44 6.07 -44.26
CA THR A 238 0.33 7.50 -44.43
C THR A 238 1.29 8.29 -43.55
N LEU A 239 1.93 7.65 -42.56
CA LEU A 239 2.93 8.27 -41.70
C LEU A 239 4.30 8.28 -42.38
N ALA A 240 5.02 9.40 -42.28
CA ALA A 240 6.41 9.49 -42.76
C ALA A 240 7.38 8.62 -41.94
N ALA A 241 7.11 8.45 -40.64
CA ALA A 241 7.90 7.64 -39.72
C ALA A 241 6.98 6.99 -38.66
N PRO A 242 7.35 5.84 -38.08
CA PRO A 242 6.56 5.20 -37.05
C PRO A 242 6.51 6.03 -35.76
N LEU A 243 5.42 5.88 -35.00
CA LEU A 243 5.31 6.39 -33.64
C LEU A 243 5.87 5.37 -32.66
N TRP A 244 6.59 5.82 -31.65
CA TRP A 244 7.32 4.97 -30.72
C TRP A 244 6.80 5.05 -29.30
N TYR A 245 6.74 3.90 -28.64
CA TYR A 245 6.50 3.74 -27.22
C TYR A 245 7.72 3.11 -26.54
N GLY A 246 8.13 3.67 -25.41
CA GLY A 246 9.24 3.19 -24.58
C GLY A 246 9.78 4.30 -23.68
N ALA A 247 10.38 3.93 -22.54
CA ALA A 247 10.92 4.90 -21.57
C ALA A 247 12.39 5.25 -21.85
N GLN A 248 13.26 4.27 -22.09
CA GLN A 248 14.65 4.49 -22.47
C GLN A 248 14.95 3.72 -23.76
N LEU A 249 15.10 4.43 -24.86
CA LEU A 249 15.28 3.86 -26.18
C LEU A 249 16.78 3.87 -26.53
N CYS A 250 17.31 2.74 -26.96
CA CYS A 250 18.68 2.59 -27.40
C CYS A 250 18.70 2.32 -28.91
N GLN A 251 19.26 3.26 -29.68
CA GLN A 251 19.33 3.11 -31.13
C GLN A 251 20.27 1.95 -31.49
N VAL A 252 19.79 1.05 -32.35
CA VAL A 252 20.56 -0.09 -32.85
C VAL A 252 20.79 -0.01 -34.36
N ARG A 253 21.93 -0.52 -34.83
CA ARG A 253 22.18 -0.75 -36.25
C ARG A 253 21.91 -2.21 -36.58
N VAL A 254 21.00 -2.44 -37.53
CA VAL A 254 20.67 -3.79 -38.00
C VAL A 254 21.69 -4.23 -39.05
N ASP A 255 22.42 -5.30 -38.77
CA ASP A 255 23.37 -5.91 -39.69
C ASP A 255 22.72 -7.05 -40.50
N LYS A 256 21.78 -7.81 -39.90
CA LYS A 256 21.04 -8.88 -40.57
C LYS A 256 19.64 -9.13 -39.98
N ILE A 257 18.70 -9.58 -40.82
CA ILE A 257 17.31 -9.89 -40.46
C ILE A 257 17.03 -11.38 -40.71
N TRP A 258 16.42 -12.05 -39.73
CA TRP A 258 15.93 -13.42 -39.84
C TRP A 258 14.44 -13.50 -39.55
N LEU A 259 13.70 -14.21 -40.41
CA LEU A 259 12.29 -14.55 -40.22
C LEU A 259 12.18 -15.93 -39.59
N VAL A 260 11.61 -16.01 -38.39
CA VAL A 260 11.49 -17.26 -37.63
C VAL A 260 10.05 -17.74 -37.46
N GLN A 261 9.05 -16.90 -37.74
CA GLN A 261 7.63 -17.28 -37.79
C GLN A 261 6.84 -16.33 -38.70
N ALA A 262 5.87 -16.88 -39.44
CA ALA A 262 4.81 -16.12 -40.11
C ALA A 262 3.51 -16.94 -40.11
N ARG A 263 2.47 -16.45 -39.44
CA ARG A 263 1.17 -17.11 -39.32
C ARG A 263 0.01 -16.11 -39.35
N PRO A 264 -1.25 -16.54 -39.55
CA PRO A 264 -2.41 -15.64 -39.54
C PRO A 264 -2.70 -15.09 -38.15
N ALA A 265 -3.22 -13.85 -38.10
CA ALA A 265 -3.67 -13.19 -36.88
C ALA A 265 -5.18 -12.84 -36.94
N PRO A 266 -6.08 -13.83 -37.04
CA PRO A 266 -7.51 -13.60 -37.15
C PRO A 266 -8.03 -12.80 -35.94
N GLY A 267 -8.84 -11.77 -36.20
CA GLY A 267 -9.41 -10.92 -35.16
C GLY A 267 -8.52 -9.77 -34.67
N TYR A 268 -7.31 -9.60 -35.20
CA TYR A 268 -6.51 -8.40 -34.94
C TYR A 268 -7.18 -7.17 -35.58
N VAL A 269 -7.45 -6.13 -34.78
CA VAL A 269 -8.10 -4.87 -35.21
C VAL A 269 -7.48 -3.69 -34.44
N LEU A 270 -7.11 -2.64 -35.19
CA LEU A 270 -6.40 -1.44 -34.70
C LEU A 270 -7.32 -0.21 -34.50
N GLU A 271 -8.38 -0.08 -35.31
CA GLU A 271 -9.38 1.01 -35.27
C GLU A 271 -10.72 0.46 -34.73
N ARG A 272 -11.38 1.16 -33.80
CA ARG A 272 -12.59 0.63 -33.13
C ARG A 272 -13.63 1.70 -32.87
N GLN A 273 -14.91 1.31 -32.95
CA GLN A 273 -15.98 1.98 -32.22
C GLN A 273 -16.06 1.36 -30.82
N VAL A 274 -15.97 2.20 -29.78
CA VAL A 274 -16.05 1.79 -28.38
C VAL A 274 -17.10 2.62 -27.66
N GLU A 275 -17.69 2.04 -26.61
CA GLU A 275 -18.57 2.78 -25.71
C GLU A 275 -17.73 3.32 -24.56
N GLN A 276 -17.80 4.60 -24.24
CA GLN A 276 -17.18 5.19 -23.04
C GLN A 276 -18.24 5.67 -22.07
N LEU A 277 -17.88 5.83 -20.79
CA LEU A 277 -18.79 6.44 -19.81
C LEU A 277 -19.06 7.91 -20.18
N THR A 278 -20.24 8.44 -19.84
CA THR A 278 -20.52 9.89 -19.92
C THR A 278 -19.69 10.68 -18.92
N THR A 279 -19.58 12.00 -19.07
CA THR A 279 -18.77 12.84 -18.16
C THR A 279 -19.40 12.89 -16.77
N GLU A 280 -20.72 12.96 -16.71
CA GLU A 280 -21.53 13.00 -15.50
C GLU A 280 -21.30 11.75 -14.64
N VAL A 281 -21.35 10.56 -15.27
CA VAL A 281 -21.10 9.28 -14.59
C VAL A 281 -19.65 9.19 -14.09
N LYS A 282 -18.65 9.67 -14.87
CA LYS A 282 -17.25 9.71 -14.41
C LYS A 282 -17.08 10.55 -13.15
N GLU A 283 -17.72 11.72 -13.10
CA GLU A 283 -17.66 12.62 -11.93
C GLU A 283 -18.38 12.04 -10.71
N GLU A 284 -19.46 11.29 -10.91
CA GLU A 284 -20.16 10.59 -9.82
C GLU A 284 -19.36 9.41 -9.27
N LEU A 285 -18.78 8.59 -10.15
CA LEU A 285 -17.89 7.50 -9.78
C LEU A 285 -16.64 8.02 -9.05
N ALA A 286 -16.06 9.14 -9.50
CA ALA A 286 -14.90 9.73 -8.85
C ALA A 286 -15.18 10.26 -7.42
N ARG A 287 -16.44 10.60 -7.12
CA ARG A 287 -16.88 11.02 -5.78
C ARG A 287 -17.18 9.85 -4.85
N SER A 288 -17.61 8.70 -5.39
CA SER A 288 -18.11 7.56 -4.63
C SER A 288 -17.14 6.38 -4.54
N MET A 289 -16.18 6.28 -5.46
CA MET A 289 -15.25 5.15 -5.60
C MET A 289 -13.80 5.60 -5.58
N ARG A 290 -12.89 4.65 -5.34
CA ARG A 290 -11.45 4.93 -5.42
C ARG A 290 -11.01 4.94 -6.88
N VAL A 291 -10.57 6.10 -7.36
CA VAL A 291 -10.02 6.28 -8.71
C VAL A 291 -8.54 5.94 -8.72
N VAL A 292 -8.13 5.06 -9.64
CA VAL A 292 -6.72 4.71 -9.86
C VAL A 292 -6.34 5.05 -11.30
N PRO A 293 -5.24 5.79 -11.53
CA PRO A 293 -4.74 6.01 -12.87
C PRO A 293 -4.15 4.73 -13.46
N VAL A 294 -4.47 4.44 -14.72
CA VAL A 294 -4.06 3.22 -15.40
C VAL A 294 -3.71 3.52 -16.86
N THR A 295 -2.73 2.81 -17.42
CA THR A 295 -2.38 2.91 -18.83
C THR A 295 -2.93 1.71 -19.58
N THR A 296 -3.84 1.92 -20.52
CA THR A 296 -4.45 0.80 -21.25
C THR A 296 -3.44 0.13 -22.17
N LEU A 297 -3.31 -1.19 -22.03
CA LEU A 297 -2.54 -2.04 -22.94
C LEU A 297 -3.43 -2.73 -23.97
N LEU A 298 -4.59 -3.26 -23.51
CA LEU A 298 -5.65 -3.79 -24.36
C LEU A 298 -6.97 -3.14 -23.95
N HIS A 299 -7.62 -2.42 -24.88
CA HIS A 299 -8.83 -1.67 -24.59
C HIS A 299 -10.08 -2.55 -24.48
N PRO A 300 -11.00 -2.26 -23.55
CA PRO A 300 -12.32 -2.88 -23.52
C PRO A 300 -13.18 -2.34 -24.66
N ALA A 301 -14.18 -3.13 -25.06
CA ALA A 301 -15.16 -2.71 -26.07
C ALA A 301 -16.24 -1.79 -25.50
N LYS A 302 -16.60 -1.98 -24.23
CA LYS A 302 -17.58 -1.19 -23.49
C LYS A 302 -17.26 -1.18 -21.99
N PRO A 303 -17.75 -0.19 -21.23
CA PRO A 303 -17.56 -0.14 -19.80
C PRO A 303 -18.34 -1.27 -19.16
N ASN A 304 -17.72 -1.97 -18.21
CA ASN A 304 -18.35 -3.05 -17.47
C ASN A 304 -17.95 -2.95 -15.99
N LEU A 305 -18.86 -3.42 -15.14
CA LEU A 305 -18.62 -3.71 -13.74
C LEU A 305 -18.35 -5.20 -13.58
N GLY A 306 -17.32 -5.56 -12.83
CA GLY A 306 -17.06 -6.94 -12.44
C GLY A 306 -15.78 -7.08 -11.62
N ILE A 307 -15.27 -8.30 -11.56
CA ILE A 307 -14.00 -8.59 -10.88
C ILE A 307 -12.81 -8.39 -11.81
N PHE A 308 -11.61 -8.29 -11.23
CA PHE A 308 -10.39 -8.16 -11.99
C PHE A 308 -9.33 -9.14 -11.53
N LEU A 309 -8.37 -9.41 -12.41
CA LEU A 309 -7.15 -10.15 -12.12
C LEU A 309 -5.99 -9.15 -12.05
N SER A 310 -5.03 -9.35 -11.16
CA SER A 310 -3.80 -8.57 -11.20
C SER A 310 -2.54 -9.41 -10.94
N ALA A 311 -1.43 -9.03 -11.58
CA ALA A 311 -0.16 -9.74 -11.54
C ALA A 311 1.02 -8.80 -11.87
N SER A 312 2.27 -9.16 -11.53
CA SER A 312 3.40 -8.25 -11.82
C SER A 312 3.75 -8.18 -13.31
N THR A 313 3.60 -9.30 -14.02
CA THR A 313 3.84 -9.41 -15.46
C THR A 313 2.61 -9.97 -16.16
N LEU A 314 2.47 -9.68 -17.46
CA LEU A 314 1.38 -10.21 -18.27
C LEU A 314 1.42 -11.74 -18.41
N ASP A 315 2.62 -12.33 -18.47
CA ASP A 315 2.81 -13.78 -18.52
C ASP A 315 2.32 -14.47 -17.22
N ASP A 316 2.56 -13.88 -16.04
CA ASP A 316 2.01 -14.36 -14.78
C ASP A 316 0.48 -14.22 -14.75
N ALA A 317 -0.06 -13.07 -15.22
CA ALA A 317 -1.51 -12.89 -15.33
C ALA A 317 -2.15 -13.98 -16.21
N TRP A 318 -1.55 -14.30 -17.36
CA TRP A 318 -2.08 -15.34 -18.24
C TRP A 318 -2.07 -16.72 -17.57
N SER A 319 -0.95 -17.07 -16.93
CA SER A 319 -0.81 -18.34 -16.19
C SER A 319 -1.86 -18.48 -15.08
N ARG A 320 -2.18 -17.38 -14.39
CA ARG A 320 -3.26 -17.35 -13.39
C ARG A 320 -4.64 -17.48 -14.02
N TYR A 321 -4.90 -16.73 -15.08
CA TYR A 321 -6.18 -16.78 -15.81
C TYR A 321 -6.55 -18.21 -16.22
N LEU A 322 -5.58 -19.00 -16.70
CA LEU A 322 -5.79 -20.40 -17.10
C LEU A 322 -6.17 -21.32 -15.93
N ARG A 323 -5.73 -21.02 -14.70
CA ARG A 323 -6.06 -21.80 -13.51
C ARG A 323 -7.43 -21.45 -12.92
N LEU A 324 -8.07 -20.37 -13.36
CA LEU A 324 -9.35 -19.94 -12.81
C LEU A 324 -10.52 -20.85 -13.28
N PRO A 325 -11.46 -21.19 -12.38
CA PRO A 325 -12.71 -21.85 -12.77
C PRO A 325 -13.51 -21.03 -13.79
N LEU A 326 -14.28 -21.71 -14.65
CA LEU A 326 -15.09 -21.07 -15.69
C LEU A 326 -16.07 -20.00 -15.16
N PRO A 327 -16.80 -20.21 -14.05
CA PRO A 327 -17.71 -19.18 -13.50
C PRO A 327 -16.98 -17.89 -13.10
N VAL A 328 -15.76 -18.00 -12.58
CA VAL A 328 -14.93 -16.85 -12.20
C VAL A 328 -14.46 -16.12 -13.46
N ARG A 329 -13.96 -16.85 -14.46
CA ARG A 329 -13.53 -16.27 -15.74
C ARG A 329 -14.63 -15.44 -16.42
N SER A 330 -15.88 -15.88 -16.35
CA SER A 330 -17.00 -15.14 -16.95
C SER A 330 -17.35 -13.82 -16.26
N THR A 331 -16.86 -13.60 -15.03
CA THR A 331 -17.08 -12.37 -14.25
C THR A 331 -15.91 -11.39 -14.33
N LEU A 332 -14.77 -11.80 -14.92
CA LEU A 332 -13.60 -10.95 -15.11
C LEU A 332 -13.90 -9.87 -16.17
N VAL A 333 -13.67 -8.61 -15.78
CA VAL A 333 -13.80 -7.45 -16.68
C VAL A 333 -12.48 -6.76 -16.96
N ALA A 334 -11.41 -7.06 -16.22
CA ALA A 334 -10.10 -6.42 -16.38
C ALA A 334 -8.93 -7.27 -15.88
N VAL A 335 -7.75 -7.02 -16.46
CA VAL A 335 -6.45 -7.48 -15.98
C VAL A 335 -5.55 -6.28 -15.72
N PHE A 336 -4.90 -6.24 -14.57
CA PHE A 336 -3.93 -5.20 -14.21
C PHE A 336 -2.54 -5.76 -14.02
N VAL A 337 -1.53 -5.16 -14.67
CA VAL A 337 -0.13 -5.60 -14.59
C VAL A 337 0.86 -4.46 -14.43
N GLU A 338 2.03 -4.70 -13.83
CA GLU A 338 3.07 -3.66 -13.68
C GLU A 338 3.88 -3.49 -14.96
N SER A 339 4.02 -4.58 -15.72
CA SER A 339 4.82 -4.66 -16.93
C SER A 339 4.24 -5.63 -17.95
N GLY A 340 4.47 -5.34 -19.23
CA GLY A 340 4.02 -6.14 -20.37
C GLY A 340 3.82 -5.29 -21.62
N VAL A 341 3.74 -5.94 -22.78
CA VAL A 341 3.45 -5.30 -24.07
C VAL A 341 2.32 -6.03 -24.81
N ALA A 342 1.47 -5.29 -25.52
CA ALA A 342 0.25 -5.82 -26.14
C ALA A 342 0.48 -6.88 -27.24
N SER A 343 1.72 -6.98 -27.72
CA SER A 343 2.17 -7.87 -28.79
C SER A 343 3.07 -9.01 -28.29
N GLU A 344 3.28 -9.15 -26.97
CA GLU A 344 3.89 -10.36 -26.41
C GLU A 344 2.88 -11.50 -26.40
N HIS A 345 3.31 -12.73 -26.12
CA HIS A 345 2.43 -13.91 -26.23
C HIS A 345 1.18 -13.78 -25.35
N ALA A 346 1.34 -13.45 -24.06
CA ALA A 346 0.20 -13.24 -23.15
C ALA A 346 -0.73 -12.09 -23.61
N GLY A 347 -0.18 -11.02 -24.20
CA GLY A 347 -0.97 -9.92 -24.78
C GLY A 347 -1.82 -10.36 -25.96
N ILE A 348 -1.29 -11.21 -26.83
CA ILE A 348 -2.06 -11.82 -27.93
C ILE A 348 -3.18 -12.70 -27.35
N MET A 349 -2.92 -13.44 -26.28
CA MET A 349 -3.90 -14.33 -25.65
C MET A 349 -5.07 -13.58 -25.01
N PHE A 350 -4.80 -12.55 -24.20
CA PHE A 350 -5.87 -11.73 -23.62
C PHE A 350 -6.71 -11.02 -24.69
N ARG A 351 -6.07 -10.60 -25.80
CA ARG A 351 -6.79 -10.00 -26.93
C ARG A 351 -7.81 -10.97 -27.54
N GLN A 352 -7.47 -12.24 -27.68
CA GLN A 352 -8.39 -13.27 -28.20
C GLN A 352 -9.55 -13.54 -27.24
N GLN A 353 -9.28 -13.53 -25.93
CA GLN A 353 -10.31 -13.64 -24.90
C GLN A 353 -11.16 -12.38 -24.77
N LYS A 354 -10.85 -11.31 -25.52
CA LYS A 354 -11.50 -9.99 -25.45
C LYS A 354 -11.49 -9.40 -24.04
N LEU A 355 -10.48 -9.75 -23.24
CA LEU A 355 -10.31 -9.26 -21.88
C LEU A 355 -9.33 -8.08 -21.90
N PRO A 356 -9.72 -6.90 -21.40
CA PRO A 356 -8.85 -5.73 -21.43
C PRO A 356 -7.73 -5.85 -20.39
N VAL A 357 -6.59 -5.23 -20.69
CA VAL A 357 -5.37 -5.28 -19.89
C VAL A 357 -4.89 -3.85 -19.67
N PHE A 358 -4.46 -3.56 -18.45
CA PHE A 358 -4.03 -2.24 -18.01
C PHE A 358 -2.69 -2.32 -17.28
N LEU A 359 -1.81 -1.38 -17.56
CA LEU A 359 -0.56 -1.16 -16.87
C LEU A 359 -0.79 -0.25 -15.65
N THR A 360 -0.46 -0.73 -14.45
CA THR A 360 -0.45 0.04 -13.20
C THR A 360 0.42 -0.66 -12.16
N GLN A 361 0.98 0.09 -11.21
CA GLN A 361 1.68 -0.50 -10.07
C GLN A 361 0.68 -1.26 -9.20
N LEU A 362 0.99 -2.51 -8.82
CA LEU A 362 0.05 -3.31 -8.02
C LEU A 362 -0.24 -2.66 -6.67
N THR A 363 0.72 -1.92 -6.13
CA THR A 363 0.56 -1.14 -4.88
C THR A 363 -0.51 -0.05 -4.97
N ASN A 364 -0.87 0.41 -6.18
CA ASN A 364 -1.92 1.39 -6.38
C ASN A 364 -3.32 0.77 -6.37
N ILE A 365 -3.43 -0.53 -6.65
CA ILE A 365 -4.70 -1.25 -6.72
C ILE A 365 -5.23 -1.48 -5.30
N PRO A 366 -6.43 -0.97 -4.97
CA PRO A 366 -7.05 -1.29 -3.68
C PRO A 366 -7.45 -2.77 -3.60
N ALA A 367 -7.32 -3.36 -2.43
CA ALA A 367 -7.79 -4.72 -2.15
C ALA A 367 -9.32 -4.76 -2.00
N VAL A 368 -10.02 -4.52 -3.10
CA VAL A 368 -11.48 -4.59 -3.21
C VAL A 368 -11.86 -5.45 -4.42
N PRO A 369 -13.00 -6.16 -4.38
CA PRO A 369 -13.34 -7.14 -5.42
C PRO A 369 -13.81 -6.53 -6.74
N LEU A 370 -14.38 -5.32 -6.73
CA LEU A 370 -15.07 -4.78 -7.90
C LEU A 370 -14.31 -3.63 -8.55
N VAL A 371 -14.34 -3.62 -9.88
CA VAL A 371 -13.84 -2.53 -10.70
C VAL A 371 -14.84 -2.15 -11.79
N ILE A 372 -14.93 -0.85 -12.07
CA ILE A 372 -15.52 -0.31 -13.28
C ILE A 372 -14.39 0.25 -14.13
N ILE A 373 -14.38 -0.18 -15.39
CA ILE A 373 -13.40 0.25 -16.37
C ILE A 373 -14.08 1.18 -17.37
N ASN A 374 -13.54 2.38 -17.54
CA ASN A 374 -13.91 3.22 -18.66
C ASN A 374 -13.16 2.78 -19.92
N SER A 375 -13.85 2.69 -21.06
CA SER A 375 -13.20 2.23 -22.30
C SER A 375 -12.29 3.24 -22.96
N VAL A 376 -12.53 4.52 -22.68
CA VAL A 376 -11.71 5.64 -23.17
C VAL A 376 -11.31 6.51 -21.98
N GLY A 377 -10.16 6.21 -21.39
CA GLY A 377 -9.60 6.96 -20.28
C GLY A 377 -8.49 6.21 -19.57
N GLU A 378 -7.66 6.97 -18.85
CA GLU A 378 -6.54 6.44 -18.05
C GLU A 378 -6.95 6.22 -16.59
N GLN A 379 -8.20 5.80 -16.34
CA GLN A 379 -8.75 5.68 -14.99
C GLN A 379 -9.62 4.42 -14.84
N ALA A 380 -9.41 3.73 -13.73
CA ALA A 380 -10.25 2.63 -13.25
C ALA A 380 -10.86 3.00 -11.89
N TYR A 381 -12.10 2.59 -11.65
CA TYR A 381 -12.88 2.94 -10.46
C TYR A 381 -13.11 1.68 -9.63
N PHE A 382 -12.61 1.66 -8.40
CA PHE A 382 -12.63 0.48 -7.54
C PHE A 382 -13.56 0.66 -6.34
N SER A 383 -14.30 -0.40 -5.99
CA SER A 383 -15.22 -0.40 -4.85
C SER A 383 -15.33 -1.76 -4.17
N ALA A 384 -15.59 -1.73 -2.86
CA ALA A 384 -15.94 -2.92 -2.09
C ALA A 384 -17.38 -3.40 -2.33
N GLN A 385 -18.26 -2.48 -2.71
CA GLN A 385 -19.69 -2.75 -2.92
C GLN A 385 -20.08 -2.36 -4.35
N LYS A 386 -21.08 -3.05 -4.88
CA LYS A 386 -21.67 -2.70 -6.18
C LYS A 386 -22.28 -1.30 -6.10
N PRO A 387 -21.77 -0.32 -6.88
CA PRO A 387 -22.34 1.03 -6.86
C PRO A 387 -23.76 1.00 -7.42
N LEU A 388 -24.65 1.79 -6.80
CA LEU A 388 -26.01 2.05 -7.31
C LEU A 388 -26.00 3.15 -8.38
N ILE A 389 -25.01 3.11 -9.28
CA ILE A 389 -24.82 4.08 -10.36
C ILE A 389 -25.06 3.35 -11.68
N GLU A 390 -25.99 3.87 -12.48
CA GLU A 390 -26.25 3.34 -13.82
C GLU A 390 -25.11 3.75 -14.77
N LEU A 391 -24.51 2.79 -15.46
CA LEU A 391 -23.37 3.04 -16.35
C LEU A 391 -23.89 3.55 -17.71
N GLU A 392 -24.23 4.82 -17.79
CA GLU A 392 -24.58 5.47 -19.05
C GLU A 392 -23.34 5.60 -19.95
N THR A 393 -23.51 5.24 -21.22
CA THR A 393 -22.42 5.21 -22.21
C THR A 393 -22.72 6.03 -23.45
N GLU A 394 -21.67 6.51 -24.10
CA GLU A 394 -21.72 7.12 -25.44
C GLU A 394 -20.75 6.41 -26.39
N THR A 395 -21.12 6.30 -27.66
CA THR A 395 -20.29 5.66 -28.69
C THR A 395 -19.28 6.64 -29.27
N ILE A 396 -18.03 6.22 -29.37
CA ILE A 396 -16.95 7.02 -29.94
C ILE A 396 -16.00 6.17 -30.80
N GLU A 397 -15.40 6.79 -31.82
CA GLU A 397 -14.38 6.18 -32.67
C GLU A 397 -12.98 6.43 -32.11
N SER A 398 -12.28 5.36 -31.75
CA SER A 398 -10.96 5.43 -31.13
C SER A 398 -9.93 4.58 -31.88
N VAL A 399 -8.68 5.06 -31.88
CA VAL A 399 -7.52 4.33 -32.37
C VAL A 399 -6.72 3.84 -31.17
N ASN A 400 -6.35 2.56 -31.17
CA ASN A 400 -5.61 1.92 -30.09
C ASN A 400 -4.13 2.41 -30.05
N LEU A 401 -3.89 3.56 -29.43
CA LEU A 401 -2.56 4.13 -29.20
C LEU A 401 -2.31 4.32 -27.69
N PRO A 402 -1.21 3.78 -27.13
CA PRO A 402 -0.86 4.04 -25.74
C PRO A 402 -0.69 5.53 -25.44
N ALA A 403 -0.98 5.92 -24.20
CA ALA A 403 -0.86 7.31 -23.73
C ALA A 403 0.51 7.95 -23.98
N ALA A 404 1.60 7.16 -23.91
CA ALA A 404 2.96 7.64 -24.00
C ALA A 404 3.60 7.55 -25.41
N VAL A 405 2.85 7.19 -26.46
CA VAL A 405 3.42 6.98 -27.80
C VAL A 405 3.73 8.29 -28.53
N GLN A 406 4.94 8.53 -29.00
CA GLN A 406 5.32 9.82 -29.60
C GLN A 406 6.08 9.66 -30.91
N HIS A 407 6.16 10.73 -31.70
CA HIS A 407 7.14 10.80 -32.78
C HIS A 407 8.52 11.14 -32.21
N ILE A 408 9.57 10.53 -32.74
CA ILE A 408 10.96 10.71 -32.28
C ILE A 408 11.74 11.47 -33.34
N PHE A 409 12.24 12.65 -32.98
CA PHE A 409 13.12 13.45 -33.83
C PHE A 409 14.58 13.02 -33.63
N ASP A 410 15.24 12.54 -34.68
CA ASP A 410 16.64 12.12 -34.63
C ASP A 410 17.61 13.12 -35.30
N ASP A 411 18.92 12.82 -35.32
CA ASP A 411 19.96 13.73 -35.82
C ASP A 411 20.03 13.80 -37.35
N ARG A 412 19.38 12.87 -38.06
CA ARG A 412 19.35 12.86 -39.53
C ARG A 412 18.34 13.87 -40.06
N GLU A 413 17.34 14.20 -39.26
CA GLU A 413 16.42 15.28 -39.56
C GLU A 413 17.15 16.62 -39.40
N SER A 414 17.39 17.31 -40.51
CA SER A 414 18.07 18.60 -40.51
C SER A 414 17.06 19.73 -40.44
N LEU A 415 17.28 20.69 -39.53
CA LEU A 415 16.51 21.94 -39.53
C LEU A 415 16.91 22.81 -40.71
N PRO A 416 15.97 23.60 -41.25
CA PRO A 416 16.31 24.72 -42.11
C PRO A 416 17.34 25.61 -41.40
N THR A 417 18.45 25.92 -42.07
CA THR A 417 19.54 26.77 -41.55
C THR A 417 19.18 28.26 -41.42
N THR A 418 17.96 28.64 -41.81
CA THR A 418 17.39 29.98 -41.67
C THR A 418 16.81 30.22 -40.27
N ALA A 419 16.60 31.49 -39.90
CA ALA A 419 15.98 31.84 -38.61
C ALA A 419 14.59 31.20 -38.47
N LEU A 420 14.47 30.18 -37.61
CA LEU A 420 13.24 29.44 -37.35
C LEU A 420 12.14 30.38 -36.84
N SER A 421 10.96 30.33 -37.46
CA SER A 421 9.75 31.00 -36.98
C SER A 421 8.80 30.02 -36.28
N SER A 422 7.82 30.55 -35.54
CA SER A 422 6.74 29.74 -34.95
C SER A 422 5.95 28.95 -35.99
N GLN A 423 5.81 29.49 -37.20
CA GLN A 423 5.12 28.79 -38.29
C GLN A 423 5.93 27.59 -38.78
N ASP A 424 7.25 27.74 -38.95
CA ASP A 424 8.13 26.65 -39.40
C ASP A 424 8.09 25.46 -38.43
N LEU A 425 8.07 25.73 -37.12
CA LEU A 425 7.95 24.68 -36.10
C LEU A 425 6.58 24.00 -36.12
N SER A 426 5.51 24.76 -36.30
CA SER A 426 4.17 24.21 -36.48
C SER A 426 4.14 23.27 -37.69
N ASP A 427 4.76 23.67 -38.80
CA ASP A 427 4.83 22.88 -40.03
C ASP A 427 5.70 21.62 -39.88
N VAL A 428 6.78 21.65 -39.09
CA VAL A 428 7.58 20.45 -38.76
C VAL A 428 6.75 19.46 -37.96
N LEU A 429 6.11 19.89 -36.87
CA LEU A 429 5.26 19.03 -36.05
C LEU A 429 4.06 18.49 -36.83
N GLN A 430 3.42 19.35 -37.63
CA GLN A 430 2.29 18.95 -38.48
C GLN A 430 2.71 17.91 -39.52
N ARG A 431 3.87 18.07 -40.17
CA ARG A 431 4.37 17.08 -41.14
C ARG A 431 4.74 15.76 -40.48
N ALA A 432 5.38 15.78 -39.31
CA ALA A 432 5.76 14.58 -38.57
C ALA A 432 4.56 13.71 -38.16
N LEU A 433 3.42 14.35 -37.90
CA LEU A 433 2.17 13.71 -37.52
C LEU A 433 1.12 13.70 -38.66
N ALA A 434 1.50 14.12 -39.86
CA ALA A 434 0.60 14.14 -41.01
C ALA A 434 0.25 12.70 -41.43
N GLY A 435 -0.99 12.50 -41.83
CA GLY A 435 -1.45 11.19 -42.32
C GLY A 435 -2.00 10.25 -41.25
N LEU A 436 -2.00 10.62 -39.96
CA LEU A 436 -2.79 9.88 -38.98
C LEU A 436 -4.27 9.82 -39.41
N PRO A 437 -4.99 8.70 -39.20
CA PRO A 437 -6.44 8.65 -39.39
C PRO A 437 -7.10 9.75 -38.54
N VAL A 438 -8.35 10.13 -38.83
CA VAL A 438 -9.07 11.19 -38.09
C VAL A 438 -9.13 10.83 -36.61
N LEU A 439 -8.14 11.28 -35.85
CA LEU A 439 -8.07 11.13 -34.40
C LEU A 439 -9.06 12.10 -33.79
N GLU A 440 -9.74 11.68 -32.73
CA GLU A 440 -10.46 12.61 -31.86
C GLU A 440 -9.55 13.79 -31.49
N GLU A 441 -10.12 15.00 -31.42
CA GLU A 441 -9.36 16.23 -31.15
C GLU A 441 -8.50 16.12 -29.88
N LYS A 442 -9.04 15.45 -28.84
CA LYS A 442 -8.34 15.20 -27.57
C LYS A 442 -7.12 14.29 -27.74
N ILE A 443 -7.27 13.15 -28.43
CA ILE A 443 -6.17 12.20 -28.69
C ILE A 443 -5.09 12.87 -29.54
N GLY A 444 -5.51 13.62 -30.57
CA GLY A 444 -4.62 14.40 -31.42
C GLY A 444 -3.88 15.50 -30.66
N ALA A 445 -4.55 16.21 -29.75
CA ALA A 445 -3.93 17.23 -28.90
C ALA A 445 -2.89 16.61 -27.95
N SER A 446 -3.22 15.52 -27.27
CA SER A 446 -2.27 14.80 -26.39
C SER A 446 -1.06 14.28 -27.15
N LEU A 447 -1.25 13.69 -28.33
CA LEU A 447 -0.15 13.22 -29.18
C LEU A 447 0.77 14.35 -29.65
N ARG A 448 0.20 15.50 -30.03
CA ARG A 448 0.98 16.69 -30.36
C ARG A 448 1.75 17.20 -29.15
N GLN A 449 1.12 17.29 -27.98
CA GLN A 449 1.75 17.81 -26.77
C GLN A 449 2.94 16.96 -26.33
N ARG A 450 2.82 15.63 -26.33
CA ARG A 450 3.94 14.73 -25.96
C ARG A 450 5.06 14.64 -26.99
N THR A 451 4.73 14.80 -28.27
CA THR A 451 5.74 14.91 -29.33
C THR A 451 6.51 16.24 -29.23
N LEU A 452 5.80 17.29 -28.82
CA LEU A 452 6.33 18.63 -28.67
C LEU A 452 7.18 18.80 -27.40
N PHE A 453 6.66 18.40 -26.24
CA PHE A 453 7.26 18.61 -24.93
C PHE A 453 7.83 17.30 -24.34
N PRO A 454 8.86 17.36 -23.49
CA PRO A 454 9.45 16.16 -22.90
C PRO A 454 8.46 15.38 -22.01
N THR A 455 8.45 14.05 -22.14
CA THR A 455 7.49 13.13 -21.47
C THR A 455 8.14 12.04 -20.61
N GLY A 456 9.41 12.21 -20.24
CA GLY A 456 10.17 11.22 -19.47
C GLY A 456 10.84 10.16 -20.34
N THR A 457 10.52 10.07 -21.64
CA THR A 457 11.27 9.23 -22.57
C THR A 457 12.62 9.83 -22.94
N TRP A 458 13.62 8.96 -23.14
CA TRP A 458 14.97 9.34 -23.57
C TRP A 458 15.47 8.43 -24.69
N LEU A 459 16.25 9.00 -25.60
CA LEU A 459 16.93 8.27 -26.68
C LEU A 459 18.44 8.30 -26.44
N GLN A 460 19.06 7.12 -26.44
CA GLN A 460 20.50 6.92 -26.42
C GLN A 460 21.02 6.64 -27.84
N HIS A 461 22.01 7.42 -28.24
CA HIS A 461 22.77 7.28 -29.48
C HIS A 461 24.27 7.24 -29.15
N GLY A 462 24.86 6.04 -29.13
CA GLY A 462 26.22 5.85 -28.62
C GLY A 462 26.34 6.36 -27.17
N ASP A 463 27.24 7.31 -26.93
CA ASP A 463 27.48 7.92 -25.62
C ASP A 463 26.58 9.16 -25.34
N ILE A 464 25.69 9.50 -26.27
CA ILE A 464 24.84 10.71 -26.17
C ILE A 464 23.42 10.29 -25.77
N VAL A 465 22.90 10.89 -24.70
CA VAL A 465 21.51 10.72 -24.24
C VAL A 465 20.78 12.04 -24.39
N ARG A 466 19.57 12.02 -24.96
CA ARG A 466 18.76 13.23 -25.16
C ARG A 466 17.26 12.96 -25.08
N SER A 467 16.48 14.03 -24.92
CA SER A 467 15.03 13.95 -25.08
C SER A 467 14.70 13.68 -26.54
N PRO A 468 13.79 12.74 -26.87
CA PRO A 468 13.30 12.54 -28.22
C PRO A 468 12.23 13.58 -28.63
N SER A 469 11.80 14.44 -27.71
CA SER A 469 10.80 15.49 -27.99
C SER A 469 11.37 16.61 -28.85
N LEU A 470 10.49 17.29 -29.61
CA LEU A 470 10.86 18.45 -30.42
C LEU A 470 11.52 19.55 -29.57
N THR A 471 11.03 19.79 -28.35
CA THR A 471 11.58 20.80 -27.44
C THR A 471 13.00 20.48 -27.00
N GLY A 472 13.26 19.25 -26.57
CA GLY A 472 14.62 18.88 -26.15
C GLY A 472 15.61 18.94 -27.32
N TRP A 473 15.17 18.55 -28.51
CA TRP A 473 15.98 18.66 -29.72
C TRP A 473 16.26 20.13 -30.12
N LEU A 474 15.28 21.02 -30.05
CA LEU A 474 15.47 22.45 -30.33
C LEU A 474 16.35 23.16 -29.29
N LEU A 475 16.24 22.82 -28.00
CA LEU A 475 17.10 23.38 -26.96
C LEU A 475 18.58 23.09 -27.23
N ALA A 476 18.90 21.91 -27.76
CA ALA A 476 20.27 21.57 -28.15
C ALA A 476 20.80 22.43 -29.33
N GLN A 477 19.91 22.93 -30.19
CA GLN A 477 20.28 23.65 -31.42
C GLN A 477 20.32 25.17 -31.25
N VAL A 478 19.29 25.76 -30.61
CA VAL A 478 19.11 27.21 -30.52
C VAL A 478 19.00 27.76 -29.08
N GLY A 479 19.18 26.90 -28.07
CA GLY A 479 19.14 27.24 -26.66
C GLY A 479 17.77 27.72 -26.18
N GLU A 480 17.71 28.51 -25.11
CA GLU A 480 16.46 29.00 -24.50
C GLU A 480 15.56 29.78 -25.47
N LYS A 481 16.12 30.34 -26.55
CA LYS A 481 15.33 31.00 -27.59
C LYS A 481 14.28 30.07 -28.22
N ALA A 482 14.48 28.75 -28.17
CA ALA A 482 13.49 27.76 -28.58
C ALA A 482 12.12 28.00 -27.92
N MET A 483 12.10 28.38 -26.63
CA MET A 483 10.85 28.61 -25.90
C MET A 483 10.03 29.78 -26.45
N THR A 484 10.69 30.74 -27.09
CA THR A 484 10.02 31.91 -27.70
C THR A 484 9.37 31.59 -29.04
N LEU A 485 9.67 30.42 -29.62
CA LEU A 485 9.15 29.99 -30.92
C LEU A 485 7.80 29.28 -30.79
N TYR A 486 7.43 28.79 -29.60
CA TYR A 486 6.16 28.11 -29.40
C TYR A 486 5.00 29.10 -29.21
N PRO A 487 3.82 28.81 -29.79
CA PRO A 487 2.62 29.59 -29.52
C PRO A 487 2.25 29.63 -28.03
N ALA A 488 1.79 30.77 -27.54
CA ALA A 488 1.41 30.96 -26.13
C ALA A 488 0.27 30.03 -25.63
N HIS A 489 -0.49 29.42 -26.55
CA HIS A 489 -1.57 28.48 -26.21
C HIS A 489 -1.08 27.03 -26.04
N TRP A 490 0.20 26.75 -26.27
CA TRP A 490 0.82 25.45 -25.94
C TRP A 490 1.32 25.49 -24.50
N SER A 491 0.67 24.77 -23.59
CA SER A 491 1.00 24.77 -22.17
C SER A 491 2.29 23.98 -21.90
N ALA A 492 3.31 24.69 -21.38
CA ALA A 492 4.50 24.05 -20.83
C ALA A 492 4.12 23.23 -19.59
N THR A 493 4.72 22.04 -19.45
CA THR A 493 4.56 21.16 -18.30
C THR A 493 5.68 21.40 -17.27
N ASP A 494 5.53 20.91 -16.04
CA ASP A 494 6.61 20.94 -15.04
C ASP A 494 7.87 20.24 -15.56
N ALA A 495 7.70 19.13 -16.30
CA ALA A 495 8.79 18.44 -16.99
C ALA A 495 9.54 19.35 -17.97
N THR A 496 8.84 20.28 -18.63
CA THR A 496 9.48 21.27 -19.53
C THR A 496 10.35 22.25 -18.73
N THR A 497 9.87 22.69 -17.56
CA THR A 497 10.63 23.56 -16.65
C THR A 497 11.88 22.87 -16.13
N ASP A 498 11.78 21.62 -15.67
CA ASP A 498 12.93 20.87 -15.17
C ASP A 498 14.00 20.69 -16.26
N TYR A 499 13.58 20.42 -17.49
CA TYR A 499 14.48 20.32 -18.64
C TYR A 499 15.19 21.64 -18.95
N LEU A 500 14.47 22.76 -18.90
CA LEU A 500 15.05 24.09 -19.07
C LEU A 500 16.06 24.41 -17.96
N CYS A 501 15.74 24.07 -16.71
CA CYS A 501 16.67 24.24 -15.59
C CYS A 501 17.91 23.37 -15.76
N ALA A 502 17.77 22.11 -16.21
CA ALA A 502 18.89 21.24 -16.53
C ALA A 502 19.76 21.80 -17.67
N PHE A 503 19.14 22.35 -18.73
CA PHE A 503 19.85 23.03 -19.80
C PHE A 503 20.59 24.28 -19.31
N ARG A 504 19.96 25.11 -18.47
CA ARG A 504 20.60 26.26 -17.81
C ARG A 504 21.80 25.84 -16.99
N ALA A 505 21.64 24.82 -16.15
CA ALA A 505 22.73 24.25 -15.36
C ALA A 505 23.88 23.75 -16.24
N LYS A 506 23.60 23.21 -17.44
CA LYS A 506 24.64 22.86 -18.43
C LYS A 506 25.39 24.08 -18.97
N THR A 507 24.67 25.16 -19.31
CA THR A 507 25.25 26.36 -19.93
C THR A 507 25.96 27.28 -18.93
N ASP A 508 25.37 27.51 -17.76
CA ASP A 508 25.92 28.29 -16.66
C ASP A 508 25.77 27.52 -15.32
N PRO A 509 26.68 26.55 -15.08
CA PRO A 509 26.64 25.74 -13.87
C PRO A 509 26.85 26.55 -12.60
N GLN A 510 27.63 27.64 -12.65
CA GLN A 510 27.97 28.42 -11.46
C GLN A 510 26.79 29.23 -10.94
N SER A 511 25.92 29.70 -11.83
CA SER A 511 24.69 30.38 -11.43
C SER A 511 23.62 29.40 -10.93
N THR A 512 23.54 28.20 -11.50
CA THR A 512 22.42 27.27 -11.25
C THR A 512 22.74 26.25 -10.16
N LEU A 513 24.02 25.89 -9.99
CA LEU A 513 24.52 24.91 -9.01
C LEU A 513 25.65 25.53 -8.14
N PRO A 514 25.44 26.69 -7.51
CA PRO A 514 26.52 27.43 -6.82
C PRO A 514 27.17 26.65 -5.67
N HIS A 515 26.39 25.94 -4.85
CA HIS A 515 26.91 25.19 -3.71
C HIS A 515 27.67 23.94 -4.17
N LEU A 516 27.14 23.21 -5.15
CA LEU A 516 27.82 22.06 -5.73
C LEU A 516 29.10 22.45 -6.47
N CYS A 517 29.11 23.56 -7.23
CA CYS A 517 30.32 24.07 -7.88
C CYS A 517 31.38 24.53 -6.86
N LYS A 518 30.95 25.05 -5.71
CA LYS A 518 31.85 25.39 -4.61
C LYS A 518 32.44 24.14 -3.95
N ALA A 519 31.64 23.09 -3.78
CA ALA A 519 32.08 21.83 -3.16
C ALA A 519 32.95 20.97 -4.09
N ILE A 520 32.68 21.02 -5.41
CA ILE A 520 33.35 20.24 -6.45
C ILE A 520 33.91 21.23 -7.50
N PRO A 521 35.15 21.71 -7.34
CA PRO A 521 35.71 22.77 -8.20
C PRO A 521 35.76 22.43 -9.69
N THR A 522 35.79 21.13 -10.05
CA THR A 522 35.80 20.67 -11.45
C THR A 522 34.41 20.47 -12.05
N LEU A 523 33.34 20.63 -11.25
CA LEU A 523 31.98 20.31 -11.67
C LEU A 523 31.51 21.15 -12.85
N ALA A 524 31.78 22.46 -12.86
CA ALA A 524 31.33 23.34 -13.93
C ALA A 524 31.84 22.89 -15.31
N ASP A 525 33.10 22.44 -15.39
CA ASP A 525 33.68 21.97 -16.65
C ASP A 525 33.14 20.60 -17.06
N LYS A 526 32.97 19.68 -16.09
CA LYS A 526 32.37 18.36 -16.33
C LYS A 526 30.90 18.48 -16.77
N VAL A 527 30.11 19.34 -16.12
CA VAL A 527 28.69 19.57 -16.42
C VAL A 527 28.49 20.11 -17.84
N ARG A 528 29.35 21.03 -18.30
CA ARG A 528 29.30 21.53 -19.68
C ARG A 528 29.52 20.41 -20.71
N GLN A 529 30.24 19.35 -20.34
CA GLN A 529 30.52 18.19 -21.19
C GLN A 529 29.45 17.09 -21.07
N LEU A 530 28.56 17.13 -20.08
CA LEU A 530 27.50 16.13 -19.89
C LEU A 530 26.42 16.25 -20.96
N ASN A 531 26.12 15.14 -21.64
CA ASN A 531 25.01 15.07 -22.59
C ASN A 531 23.69 14.63 -21.93
N ASP A 532 23.75 13.81 -20.88
CA ASP A 532 22.57 13.33 -20.17
C ASP A 532 21.98 14.41 -19.23
N LEU A 533 20.94 15.10 -19.69
CA LEU A 533 20.23 16.11 -18.89
C LEU A 533 19.50 15.51 -17.67
N ARG A 534 19.18 14.20 -17.66
CA ARG A 534 18.59 13.54 -16.47
C ARG A 534 19.49 13.67 -15.26
N LEU A 535 20.79 13.52 -15.48
CA LEU A 535 21.79 13.60 -14.43
C LEU A 535 21.85 15.03 -13.85
N LEU A 536 21.69 16.06 -14.69
CA LEU A 536 21.64 17.45 -14.24
C LEU A 536 20.36 17.76 -13.46
N MET A 537 19.23 17.15 -13.80
CA MET A 537 18.00 17.27 -13.00
C MET A 537 18.22 16.71 -11.57
N LEU A 538 18.95 15.61 -11.43
CA LEU A 538 19.35 15.09 -10.11
C LEU A 538 20.27 16.08 -9.37
N PHE A 539 21.21 16.72 -10.07
CA PHE A 539 22.12 17.69 -9.45
C PHE A 539 21.39 18.94 -8.98
N ILE A 540 20.38 19.42 -9.72
CA ILE A 540 19.53 20.54 -9.30
C ILE A 540 18.74 20.18 -8.04
N LYS A 541 18.19 18.96 -7.98
CA LYS A 541 17.54 18.47 -6.75
C LYS A 541 18.53 18.41 -5.59
N ALA A 542 19.74 17.89 -5.82
CA ALA A 542 20.79 17.86 -4.80
C ALA A 542 21.21 19.26 -4.34
N GLU A 543 21.32 20.22 -5.26
CA GLU A 543 21.62 21.63 -4.96
C GLU A 543 20.56 22.22 -4.01
N SER A 544 19.27 21.99 -4.30
CA SER A 544 18.18 22.48 -3.44
C SER A 544 18.22 21.91 -2.02
N TRP A 545 18.62 20.63 -1.87
CA TRP A 545 18.81 20.00 -0.58
C TRP A 545 20.03 20.53 0.17
N ILE A 546 21.15 20.80 -0.52
CA ILE A 546 22.35 21.40 0.09
C ILE A 546 22.05 22.84 0.54
N GLU A 547 21.29 23.60 -0.23
CA GLU A 547 20.87 24.95 0.15
C GLU A 547 20.02 24.93 1.44
N ARG A 548 19.06 24.00 1.52
CA ARG A 548 18.19 23.85 2.69
C ARG A 548 18.92 23.29 3.92
N ILE A 549 19.79 22.30 3.73
CA ILE A 549 20.55 21.63 4.80
C ILE A 549 22.04 21.60 4.41
N PRO A 550 22.81 22.67 4.69
CA PRO A 550 24.21 22.77 4.26
C PRO A 550 25.15 21.69 4.81
N ALA A 551 24.75 21.02 5.90
CA ALA A 551 25.51 19.91 6.48
C ALA A 551 25.37 18.59 5.70
N MET A 552 24.44 18.51 4.73
CA MET A 552 24.16 17.29 3.99
C MET A 552 25.28 17.00 2.96
N PRO A 553 25.99 15.86 3.04
CA PRO A 553 27.16 15.58 2.20
C PRO A 553 26.78 15.02 0.82
N LEU A 554 25.85 15.67 0.11
CA LEU A 554 25.39 15.23 -1.22
C LEU A 554 26.42 15.44 -2.34
N ALA A 555 27.35 16.39 -2.17
CA ALA A 555 28.34 16.72 -3.19
C ALA A 555 29.21 15.52 -3.60
N GLN A 556 29.58 14.64 -2.67
CA GLN A 556 30.39 13.47 -3.00
C GLN A 556 29.64 12.48 -3.92
N TRP A 557 28.31 12.39 -3.79
CA TRP A 557 27.47 11.52 -4.62
C TRP A 557 27.18 12.13 -5.99
N VAL A 558 27.15 13.46 -6.07
CA VAL A 558 27.18 14.17 -7.34
C VAL A 558 28.50 13.90 -8.08
N ASP A 559 29.65 13.90 -7.39
CA ASP A 559 30.94 13.56 -8.02
C ASP A 559 31.04 12.06 -8.39
N ALA A 560 30.41 11.16 -7.63
CA ALA A 560 30.30 9.75 -8.00
C ALA A 560 29.41 9.55 -9.24
N ALA A 561 28.26 10.22 -9.28
CA ALA A 561 27.31 10.11 -10.40
C ALA A 561 27.87 10.75 -11.69
N ILE A 562 28.70 11.80 -11.59
CA ILE A 562 29.35 12.40 -12.78
C ILE A 562 30.51 11.55 -13.31
N THR A 563 31.20 10.80 -12.45
CA THR A 563 32.31 9.93 -12.86
C THR A 563 31.82 8.59 -13.43
N SER A 564 30.62 8.15 -13.05
CA SER A 564 29.97 6.96 -13.59
C SER A 564 28.46 7.20 -13.85
N PRO A 565 28.08 7.85 -14.97
CA PRO A 565 26.70 8.26 -15.27
C PRO A 565 25.70 7.12 -15.48
N SER A 566 26.19 5.90 -15.68
CA SER A 566 25.41 4.67 -15.81
C SER A 566 25.73 3.66 -14.71
N GLY A 567 26.48 4.07 -13.67
CA GLY A 567 26.86 3.21 -12.56
C GLY A 567 26.06 3.47 -11.29
N ASP A 568 26.31 2.64 -10.29
CA ASP A 568 25.67 2.67 -8.98
C ASP A 568 25.68 4.05 -8.30
N GLY A 569 26.67 4.91 -8.59
CA GLY A 569 26.74 6.27 -8.04
C GLY A 569 25.56 7.16 -8.45
N ARG A 570 25.08 7.05 -9.70
CA ARG A 570 23.88 7.77 -10.15
C ARG A 570 22.62 7.20 -9.52
N LEU A 571 22.44 5.89 -9.58
CA LEU A 571 21.27 5.21 -9.00
C LEU A 571 21.16 5.50 -7.51
N LEU A 572 22.29 5.50 -6.79
CA LEU A 572 22.33 5.84 -5.37
C LEU A 572 21.95 7.30 -5.14
N LEU A 573 22.45 8.25 -5.94
CA LEU A 573 22.03 9.66 -5.83
C LEU A 573 20.52 9.80 -6.05
N GLU A 574 19.96 9.09 -7.02
CA GLU A 574 18.53 9.05 -7.29
C GLU A 574 17.73 8.48 -6.10
N CYS A 575 18.17 7.35 -5.54
CA CYS A 575 17.62 6.77 -4.32
C CYS A 575 17.61 7.77 -3.15
N LEU A 576 18.75 8.44 -2.89
CA LEU A 576 18.88 9.42 -1.81
C LEU A 576 17.89 10.58 -1.97
N LEU A 577 17.82 11.14 -3.18
CA LEU A 577 16.93 12.27 -3.47
C LEU A 577 15.44 11.87 -3.38
N HIS A 578 15.09 10.64 -3.77
CA HIS A 578 13.74 10.11 -3.58
C HIS A 578 13.37 9.99 -2.10
N VAL A 579 14.25 9.39 -1.29
CA VAL A 579 14.01 9.25 0.14
C VAL A 579 13.91 10.61 0.84
N PHE A 580 14.69 11.61 0.43
CA PHE A 580 14.53 12.96 1.01
C PHE A 580 13.24 13.64 0.59
N ALA A 581 12.80 13.48 -0.66
CA ALA A 581 11.48 13.96 -1.07
C ALA A 581 10.38 13.32 -0.21
N ASP A 582 10.49 12.02 0.12
CA ASP A 582 9.55 11.35 1.02
C ASP A 582 9.56 11.96 2.44
N THR A 583 10.72 12.41 2.95
CA THR A 583 10.80 13.09 4.26
C THR A 583 10.13 14.46 4.32
N ASP A 584 9.72 15.02 3.19
CA ASP A 584 9.01 16.31 3.12
C ASP A 584 7.49 16.17 3.00
N ILE A 585 6.99 14.98 2.67
CA ILE A 585 5.55 14.73 2.47
C ILE A 585 4.77 14.99 3.76
N ILE A 586 5.34 14.55 4.89
CA ILE A 586 4.77 14.73 6.22
C ILE A 586 5.84 15.36 7.13
N PRO A 587 5.54 16.45 7.86
CA PRO A 587 6.50 17.22 8.65
C PRO A 587 6.89 16.54 10.00
N ILE A 588 7.16 15.23 9.97
CA ILE A 588 7.59 14.42 11.14
C ILE A 588 9.11 14.18 11.21
N TYR A 589 9.87 14.53 10.16
CA TYR A 589 11.32 14.36 10.11
C TYR A 589 12.07 15.66 10.37
N GLU A 590 13.11 15.58 11.19
CA GLU A 590 14.05 16.66 11.46
C GLU A 590 15.30 16.55 10.57
N ASP A 591 16.08 17.62 10.49
CA ASP A 591 17.29 17.62 9.65
C ASP A 591 18.32 16.59 10.12
N ALA A 592 18.38 16.31 11.42
CA ALA A 592 19.19 15.23 11.98
C ALA A 592 18.75 13.85 11.47
N ASP A 593 17.44 13.60 11.36
CA ASP A 593 16.90 12.36 10.80
C ASP A 593 17.32 12.20 9.34
N ARG A 594 17.16 13.27 8.54
CA ARG A 594 17.56 13.29 7.12
C ARG A 594 19.04 12.98 6.93
N ILE A 595 19.91 13.56 7.76
CA ILE A 595 21.35 13.30 7.74
C ILE A 595 21.67 11.84 8.12
N ASN A 596 21.01 11.30 9.16
CA ASN A 596 21.20 9.91 9.58
C ASN A 596 20.73 8.92 8.50
N ILE A 597 19.60 9.18 7.86
CA ILE A 597 19.08 8.39 6.74
C ILE A 597 20.08 8.39 5.58
N LEU A 598 20.65 9.56 5.23
CA LEU A 598 21.69 9.65 4.21
C LEU A 598 22.87 8.74 4.54
N HIS A 599 23.37 8.82 5.77
CA HIS A 599 24.53 8.04 6.20
C HIS A 599 24.27 6.53 6.16
N ALA A 600 23.10 6.08 6.61
CA ALA A 600 22.74 4.66 6.59
C ALA A 600 22.67 4.10 5.15
N LEU A 601 21.93 4.79 4.26
CA LEU A 601 21.79 4.37 2.86
C LEU A 601 23.14 4.31 2.13
N THR A 602 23.97 5.31 2.36
CA THR A 602 25.26 5.43 1.67
C THR A 602 26.32 4.46 2.19
N GLN A 603 26.31 4.12 3.48
CA GLN A 603 27.22 3.13 4.04
C GLN A 603 26.89 1.71 3.56
N ALA A 604 25.60 1.39 3.39
CA ALA A 604 25.15 0.07 2.97
C ALA A 604 25.26 -0.15 1.44
N ALA A 605 25.04 0.89 0.64
CA ALA A 605 25.07 0.80 -0.82
C ALA A 605 26.46 0.40 -1.35
N GLY A 606 26.52 -0.63 -2.20
CA GLY A 606 27.73 -1.08 -2.89
C GLY A 606 28.74 -1.85 -2.02
N SER A 607 28.61 -1.80 -0.69
CA SER A 607 29.46 -2.53 0.25
C SER A 607 28.81 -3.83 0.74
N THR A 608 27.50 -3.78 1.03
CA THR A 608 26.74 -4.91 1.59
C THR A 608 25.50 -5.25 0.78
N LEU A 609 24.99 -4.31 -0.03
CA LEU A 609 23.73 -4.42 -0.76
C LEU A 609 23.84 -3.88 -2.19
N SER A 610 23.03 -4.42 -3.10
CA SER A 610 22.91 -3.90 -4.47
C SER A 610 22.14 -2.59 -4.48
N VAL A 611 22.64 -1.58 -5.20
CA VAL A 611 21.93 -0.31 -5.38
C VAL A 611 20.63 -0.51 -6.17
N HIS A 612 20.56 -1.54 -7.01
CA HIS A 612 19.35 -1.89 -7.76
C HIS A 612 18.24 -2.44 -6.86
N GLU A 613 18.59 -3.30 -5.90
CA GLU A 613 17.63 -3.82 -4.91
C GLU A 613 17.14 -2.69 -4.00
N LEU A 614 18.03 -1.75 -3.63
CA LEU A 614 17.64 -0.56 -2.87
C LEU A 614 16.67 0.32 -3.67
N PHE A 615 16.93 0.53 -4.96
CA PHE A 615 16.05 1.28 -5.84
C PHE A 615 14.67 0.61 -5.95
N GLU A 616 14.62 -0.72 -6.08
CA GLU A 616 13.38 -1.49 -6.11
C GLU A 616 12.56 -1.28 -4.82
N VAL A 617 13.18 -1.42 -3.64
CA VAL A 617 12.51 -1.20 -2.34
C VAL A 617 11.96 0.22 -2.22
N ILE A 618 12.73 1.24 -2.62
CA ILE A 618 12.31 2.65 -2.59
C ILE A 618 11.15 2.88 -3.56
N HIS A 619 11.20 2.30 -4.76
CA HIS A 619 10.15 2.45 -5.76
C HIS A 619 8.82 1.83 -5.33
N HIS A 620 8.86 0.79 -4.49
CA HIS A 620 7.66 0.19 -3.89
C HIS A 620 6.99 1.04 -2.82
N ARG A 621 7.69 2.04 -2.26
CA ARG A 621 7.13 3.07 -1.34
C ARG A 621 6.36 2.51 -0.12
N GLN A 622 6.71 1.32 0.36
CA GLN A 622 6.01 0.71 1.51
C GLN A 622 6.64 1.04 2.88
N LEU A 623 7.92 1.43 2.91
CA LEU A 623 8.63 1.75 4.14
C LEU A 623 8.75 3.26 4.33
N SER A 624 8.70 3.70 5.58
CA SER A 624 9.15 5.05 5.91
C SER A 624 10.67 5.21 5.75
N PRO A 625 11.15 6.44 5.47
CA PRO A 625 12.57 6.74 5.38
C PRO A 625 13.43 6.19 6.54
N THR A 626 12.97 6.32 7.79
CA THR A 626 13.71 5.81 8.96
C THR A 626 13.70 4.28 9.03
N ALA A 627 12.58 3.64 8.72
CA ALA A 627 12.51 2.17 8.69
C ALA A 627 13.43 1.59 7.61
N LEU A 628 13.47 2.22 6.43
CA LEU A 628 14.41 1.86 5.37
C LEU A 628 15.86 2.03 5.81
N ALA A 629 16.21 3.17 6.42
CA ALA A 629 17.56 3.43 6.93
C ALA A 629 18.02 2.38 7.95
N ASN A 630 17.12 1.93 8.83
CA ASN A 630 17.41 0.86 9.78
C ASN A 630 17.54 -0.52 9.11
N LEU A 631 16.70 -0.80 8.10
CA LEU A 631 16.70 -2.07 7.38
C LEU A 631 17.99 -2.28 6.57
N VAL A 632 18.49 -1.26 5.87
CA VAL A 632 19.72 -1.38 5.05
C VAL A 632 20.97 -1.65 5.90
N CYS A 633 20.94 -1.30 7.18
CA CYS A 633 22.00 -1.64 8.14
C CYS A 633 22.00 -3.13 8.53
N ALA A 634 20.99 -3.91 8.11
CA ALA A 634 20.85 -5.34 8.38
C ALA A 634 20.70 -6.14 7.06
N PRO A 635 21.81 -6.48 6.37
CA PRO A 635 21.76 -7.00 5.00
C PRO A 635 20.92 -8.26 4.79
N LYS A 636 20.91 -9.19 5.76
CA LYS A 636 20.08 -10.40 5.70
C LYS A 636 18.58 -10.07 5.79
N ALA A 637 18.20 -9.21 6.72
CA ALA A 637 16.82 -8.76 6.87
C ALA A 637 16.36 -7.96 5.64
N PHE A 638 17.26 -7.17 5.04
CA PHE A 638 16.98 -6.47 3.79
C PHE A 638 16.71 -7.46 2.64
N ALA A 639 17.54 -8.48 2.45
CA ALA A 639 17.33 -9.51 1.42
C ALA A 639 16.00 -10.26 1.62
N ASP A 640 15.68 -10.64 2.86
CA ASP A 640 14.41 -11.29 3.19
C ASP A 640 13.20 -10.36 2.99
N TYR A 641 13.38 -9.05 3.21
CA TYR A 641 12.33 -8.07 2.91
C TYR A 641 12.08 -7.98 1.41
N VAL A 642 13.13 -7.91 0.58
CA VAL A 642 13.01 -7.95 -0.89
C VAL A 642 12.30 -9.23 -1.35
N ALA A 643 12.68 -10.38 -0.81
CA ALA A 643 12.03 -11.66 -1.12
C ALA A 643 10.54 -11.71 -0.69
N PHE A 644 10.20 -11.04 0.41
CA PHE A 644 8.84 -10.92 0.94
C PHE A 644 7.92 -10.03 0.08
N LEU A 645 8.46 -9.01 -0.60
CA LEU A 645 7.66 -8.07 -1.38
C LEU A 645 6.89 -8.76 -2.52
N SER A 646 7.46 -9.76 -3.18
CA SER A 646 6.77 -10.44 -4.29
C SER A 646 5.54 -11.22 -3.82
N PRO A 647 5.63 -12.18 -2.85
CA PRO A 647 4.45 -12.85 -2.30
C PRO A 647 3.41 -11.89 -1.74
N LEU A 648 3.83 -10.83 -1.03
CA LEU A 648 2.90 -9.82 -0.50
C LEU A 648 2.10 -9.14 -1.61
N LYS A 649 2.76 -8.72 -2.70
CA LYS A 649 2.09 -8.13 -3.86
C LYS A 649 1.12 -9.11 -4.48
N ARG A 650 1.51 -10.38 -4.67
CA ARG A 650 0.64 -11.40 -5.29
C ARG A 650 -0.62 -11.64 -4.46
N PHE A 651 -0.48 -11.68 -3.13
CA PHE A 651 -1.59 -11.88 -2.21
C PHE A 651 -2.52 -10.66 -2.19
N LYS A 652 -1.99 -9.43 -2.08
CA LYS A 652 -2.76 -8.16 -2.21
C LYS A 652 -3.50 -8.09 -3.55
N ALA A 653 -2.80 -8.42 -4.63
CA ALA A 653 -3.30 -8.41 -6.01
C ALA A 653 -4.40 -9.43 -6.29
N ALA A 654 -4.38 -10.58 -5.60
CA ALA A 654 -5.37 -11.62 -5.78
C ALA A 654 -6.74 -11.21 -5.20
N ALA A 655 -6.78 -10.40 -4.13
CA ALA A 655 -8.01 -9.94 -3.48
C ALA A 655 -9.01 -11.10 -3.25
N ALA A 656 -10.25 -11.01 -3.76
CA ALA A 656 -11.24 -12.07 -3.64
C ALA A 656 -10.86 -13.40 -4.35
N LEU A 657 -9.84 -13.39 -5.21
CA LEU A 657 -9.30 -14.57 -5.88
C LEU A 657 -8.12 -15.19 -5.13
N ALA A 658 -7.77 -14.68 -3.94
CA ALA A 658 -6.69 -15.26 -3.14
C ALA A 658 -7.01 -16.70 -2.75
N GLY A 659 -6.07 -17.61 -3.06
CA GLY A 659 -6.16 -19.02 -2.71
C GLY A 659 -5.09 -19.44 -1.70
N ALA A 660 -5.11 -20.74 -1.36
CA ALA A 660 -4.16 -21.36 -0.43
C ALA A 660 -2.69 -21.24 -0.90
N SER A 661 -2.44 -21.21 -2.22
CA SER A 661 -1.09 -21.06 -2.76
C SER A 661 -0.48 -19.69 -2.44
N GLU A 662 -1.24 -18.61 -2.66
CA GLU A 662 -0.79 -17.24 -2.41
C GLU A 662 -0.60 -17.00 -0.90
N ALA A 663 -1.50 -17.54 -0.08
CA ALA A 663 -1.38 -17.48 1.38
C ALA A 663 -0.16 -18.24 1.90
N ALA A 664 0.12 -19.45 1.37
CA ALA A 664 1.27 -20.26 1.77
C ALA A 664 2.61 -19.62 1.39
N ASP A 665 2.74 -19.11 0.16
CA ASP A 665 3.92 -18.38 -0.30
C ASP A 665 4.19 -17.16 0.59
N LEU A 666 3.13 -16.40 0.94
CA LEU A 666 3.22 -15.24 1.82
C LEU A 666 3.62 -15.64 3.24
N LEU A 667 3.02 -16.70 3.79
CA LEU A 667 3.32 -17.20 5.12
C LEU A 667 4.78 -17.64 5.24
N GLN A 668 5.30 -18.37 4.25
CA GLN A 668 6.69 -18.81 4.20
C GLN A 668 7.66 -17.62 4.14
N ALA A 669 7.41 -16.65 3.26
CA ALA A 669 8.25 -15.46 3.16
C ALA A 669 8.19 -14.61 4.44
N THR A 670 7.02 -14.54 5.08
CA THR A 670 6.80 -13.86 6.35
C THR A 670 7.61 -14.51 7.48
N ASP A 671 7.61 -15.83 7.60
CA ASP A 671 8.36 -16.53 8.65
C ASP A 671 9.87 -16.23 8.58
N SER A 672 10.45 -16.28 7.37
CA SER A 672 11.86 -15.90 7.15
C SER A 672 12.11 -14.45 7.57
N LEU A 673 11.33 -13.49 7.05
CA LEU A 673 11.48 -12.07 7.37
C LEU A 673 11.34 -11.79 8.86
N MET A 674 10.36 -12.39 9.54
CA MET A 674 10.12 -12.16 10.97
C MET A 674 11.26 -12.67 11.84
N LYS A 675 11.93 -13.76 11.43
CA LYS A 675 13.14 -14.27 12.09
C LYS A 675 14.29 -13.30 11.89
N GLU A 676 14.58 -12.87 10.67
CA GLU A 676 15.72 -11.98 10.41
C GLU A 676 15.53 -10.59 11.05
N LEU A 677 14.31 -10.02 11.03
CA LEU A 677 14.02 -8.76 11.74
C LEU A 677 14.22 -8.88 13.26
N HIS A 678 13.89 -10.04 13.84
CA HIS A 678 14.14 -10.29 15.26
C HIS A 678 15.65 -10.37 15.57
N HIS A 679 16.42 -11.10 14.75
CA HIS A 679 17.88 -11.19 14.91
C HIS A 679 18.57 -9.83 14.70
N ALA A 680 18.06 -9.02 13.77
CA ALA A 680 18.54 -7.66 13.51
C ALA A 680 18.14 -6.65 14.59
N LYS A 681 17.31 -7.04 15.57
CA LYS A 681 16.78 -6.16 16.62
C LYS A 681 16.03 -4.95 16.06
N LEU A 682 15.16 -5.19 15.07
CA LEU A 682 14.31 -4.18 14.44
C LEU A 682 12.83 -4.36 14.85
N PRO A 683 12.46 -4.17 16.15
CA PRO A 683 11.13 -4.48 16.65
C PRO A 683 10.03 -3.61 16.04
N THR A 684 10.29 -2.32 15.80
CA THR A 684 9.31 -1.40 15.19
C THR A 684 8.97 -1.82 13.77
N LEU A 685 9.98 -2.09 12.93
CA LEU A 685 9.75 -2.56 11.56
C LEU A 685 9.04 -3.92 11.55
N ARG A 686 9.43 -4.84 12.43
CA ARG A 686 8.76 -6.14 12.59
C ARG A 686 7.28 -5.98 12.91
N ALA A 687 6.94 -5.06 13.82
CA ALA A 687 5.56 -4.76 14.18
C ALA A 687 4.78 -4.12 13.01
N LEU A 688 5.36 -3.13 12.33
CA LEU A 688 4.76 -2.49 11.16
C LEU A 688 4.48 -3.49 10.02
N CYS A 689 5.42 -4.38 9.71
CA CYS A 689 5.20 -5.44 8.72
C CYS A 689 4.08 -6.40 9.13
N ARG A 690 3.96 -6.71 10.43
CA ARG A 690 2.85 -7.56 10.93
C ARG A 690 1.51 -6.86 10.84
N ILE A 691 1.43 -5.57 11.17
CA ILE A 691 0.19 -4.81 11.04
C ILE A 691 -0.22 -4.68 9.57
N ASP A 692 0.72 -4.39 8.67
CA ASP A 692 0.42 -4.38 7.22
C ASP A 692 -0.11 -5.75 6.74
N LEU A 693 0.43 -6.85 7.26
CA LEU A 693 -0.10 -8.19 6.98
C LEU A 693 -1.49 -8.41 7.58
N VAL A 694 -1.74 -8.02 8.83
CA VAL A 694 -3.07 -8.10 9.47
C VAL A 694 -4.11 -7.36 8.62
N ASP A 695 -3.80 -6.14 8.21
CA ASP A 695 -4.67 -5.33 7.35
C ASP A 695 -4.87 -5.95 5.97
N THR A 696 -3.81 -6.53 5.41
CA THR A 696 -3.87 -7.21 4.12
C THR A 696 -4.80 -8.41 4.18
N TYR A 697 -4.68 -9.25 5.22
CA TYR A 697 -5.56 -10.38 5.44
C TYR A 697 -7.00 -9.94 5.69
N ASP A 698 -7.25 -8.94 6.54
CA ASP A 698 -8.59 -8.38 6.78
C ASP A 698 -9.25 -7.90 5.47
N GLN A 699 -8.51 -7.17 4.63
CA GLN A 699 -9.00 -6.69 3.33
C GLN A 699 -9.33 -7.84 2.37
N VAL A 700 -8.43 -8.81 2.24
CA VAL A 700 -8.64 -9.99 1.38
C VAL A 700 -9.82 -10.82 1.87
N LEU A 701 -9.90 -11.09 3.18
CA LEU A 701 -10.98 -11.86 3.79
C LEU A 701 -12.33 -11.14 3.66
N LYS A 702 -12.39 -9.81 3.77
CA LYS A 702 -13.60 -9.03 3.50
C LYS A 702 -14.03 -9.09 2.04
N ALA A 703 -13.07 -9.05 1.11
CA ALA A 703 -13.35 -9.20 -0.32
C ALA A 703 -13.92 -10.59 -0.63
N VAL A 704 -13.36 -11.66 -0.05
CA VAL A 704 -13.88 -13.02 -0.19
C VAL A 704 -15.26 -13.17 0.48
N LEU A 705 -15.45 -12.60 1.67
CA LEU A 705 -16.75 -12.61 2.37
C LEU A 705 -17.84 -11.93 1.55
N ALA A 706 -17.55 -10.80 0.89
CA ALA A 706 -18.50 -10.14 0.00
C ALA A 706 -18.93 -11.08 -1.14
N ASP A 707 -17.98 -11.79 -1.76
CA ASP A 707 -18.28 -12.80 -2.79
C ASP A 707 -19.08 -14.00 -2.23
N VAL A 708 -18.85 -14.43 -0.98
CA VAL A 708 -19.65 -15.47 -0.31
C VAL A 708 -21.10 -15.01 -0.15
N VAL A 709 -21.32 -13.77 0.30
CA VAL A 709 -22.65 -13.20 0.50
C VAL A 709 -23.38 -13.03 -0.84
N ASP A 710 -22.69 -12.54 -1.87
CA ASP A 710 -23.30 -12.23 -3.16
C ASP A 710 -23.63 -13.50 -3.98
N ARG A 711 -22.75 -14.50 -3.98
CA ARG A 711 -22.90 -15.70 -4.83
C ARG A 711 -23.51 -16.88 -4.11
N HIS A 712 -23.37 -16.94 -2.79
CA HIS A 712 -23.85 -18.02 -1.94
C HIS A 712 -23.32 -19.42 -2.37
N GLU A 713 -22.06 -19.49 -2.83
CA GLU A 713 -21.40 -20.70 -3.31
C GLU A 713 -20.55 -21.38 -2.23
N LEU A 714 -20.70 -22.70 -2.08
CA LEU A 714 -19.96 -23.49 -1.07
C LEU A 714 -18.44 -23.42 -1.25
N ILE A 715 -17.94 -23.40 -2.49
CA ILE A 715 -16.50 -23.36 -2.79
C ILE A 715 -15.88 -22.05 -2.29
N THR A 716 -16.56 -20.92 -2.51
CA THR A 716 -16.12 -19.60 -2.03
C THR A 716 -16.12 -19.54 -0.50
N TYR A 717 -17.13 -20.14 0.15
CA TYR A 717 -17.16 -20.24 1.61
C TYR A 717 -16.02 -21.12 2.17
N GLN A 718 -15.70 -22.24 1.51
CA GLN A 718 -14.55 -23.07 1.89
C GLN A 718 -13.23 -22.31 1.76
N ASN A 719 -13.05 -21.54 0.68
CA ASN A 719 -11.87 -20.67 0.52
C ASN A 719 -11.78 -19.62 1.64
N TYR A 720 -12.92 -19.02 2.03
CA TYR A 720 -12.96 -18.08 3.16
C TYR A 720 -12.47 -18.72 4.47
N LEU A 721 -12.93 -19.94 4.76
CA LEU A 721 -12.50 -20.71 5.93
C LEU A 721 -11.02 -21.11 5.87
N ASP A 722 -10.51 -21.48 4.69
CA ASP A 722 -9.09 -21.79 4.49
C ASP A 722 -8.20 -20.57 4.73
N LEU A 723 -8.57 -19.40 4.20
CA LEU A 723 -7.84 -18.16 4.45
C LEU A 723 -7.86 -17.74 5.93
N LEU A 724 -8.97 -17.97 6.65
CA LEU A 724 -9.03 -17.74 8.10
C LEU A 724 -8.08 -18.66 8.87
N ARG A 725 -7.99 -19.94 8.46
CA ARG A 725 -7.04 -20.89 9.05
C ARG A 725 -5.60 -20.43 8.82
N ASP A 726 -5.27 -20.06 7.59
CA ASP A 726 -3.92 -19.62 7.22
C ASP A 726 -3.55 -18.31 7.95
N TRP A 727 -4.52 -17.42 8.22
CA TRP A 727 -4.30 -16.23 9.04
C TRP A 727 -4.00 -16.58 10.51
N MET A 728 -4.65 -17.59 11.07
CA MET A 728 -4.31 -18.11 12.41
C MET A 728 -2.90 -18.73 12.44
N GLU A 729 -2.46 -19.39 11.36
CA GLU A 729 -1.07 -19.88 11.24
C GLU A 729 -0.07 -18.72 11.20
N PHE A 730 -0.38 -17.62 10.50
CA PHE A 730 0.41 -16.40 10.55
C PHE A 730 0.56 -15.88 11.99
N ALA A 731 -0.52 -15.86 12.78
CA ALA A 731 -0.43 -15.42 14.18
C ALA A 731 0.50 -16.30 15.04
N GLN A 732 0.61 -17.58 14.71
CA GLN A 732 1.49 -18.54 15.39
C GLN A 732 2.99 -18.31 15.08
N LEU A 733 3.34 -17.50 14.08
CA LEU A 733 4.72 -17.05 13.84
C LEU A 733 5.24 -16.06 14.90
N SER A 734 4.42 -15.76 15.92
CA SER A 734 4.75 -14.91 17.06
C SER A 734 4.86 -15.71 18.36
N MET A 735 5.49 -15.11 19.39
CA MET A 735 5.54 -15.73 20.72
C MET A 735 4.18 -15.59 21.42
N LEU A 736 3.38 -16.65 21.38
CA LEU A 736 2.07 -16.72 22.03
C LEU A 736 2.17 -17.33 23.44
N SER A 737 1.36 -16.84 24.37
CA SER A 737 1.13 -17.46 25.68
C SER A 737 0.44 -18.82 25.55
N ALA A 738 0.48 -19.63 26.60
CA ALA A 738 -0.21 -20.93 26.61
C ALA A 738 -1.72 -20.77 26.35
N THR A 739 -2.33 -19.75 26.96
CA THR A 739 -3.76 -19.43 26.79
C THR A 739 -4.09 -19.05 25.36
N GLU A 740 -3.32 -18.15 24.73
CA GLU A 740 -3.53 -17.75 23.34
C GLU A 740 -3.36 -18.93 22.37
N LYS A 741 -2.36 -19.80 22.58
CA LYS A 741 -2.18 -21.00 21.76
C LYS A 741 -3.39 -21.93 21.86
N SER A 742 -3.88 -22.18 23.07
CA SER A 742 -5.07 -23.02 23.28
C SER A 742 -6.32 -22.41 22.63
N ALA A 743 -6.50 -21.09 22.71
CA ALA A 743 -7.61 -20.40 22.06
C ALA A 743 -7.57 -20.52 20.53
N LEU A 744 -6.41 -20.28 19.90
CA LEU A 744 -6.26 -20.47 18.45
C LEU A 744 -6.52 -21.91 18.02
N CYS A 745 -6.05 -22.90 18.78
CA CYS A 745 -6.36 -24.31 18.52
C CYS A 745 -7.87 -24.60 18.58
N ALA A 746 -8.59 -24.00 19.55
CA ALA A 746 -10.04 -24.15 19.65
C ALA A 746 -10.76 -23.51 18.44
N PHE A 747 -10.33 -22.32 18.00
CA PHE A 747 -10.87 -21.67 16.80
C PHE A 747 -10.57 -22.45 15.52
N GLN A 748 -9.38 -23.03 15.37
CA GLN A 748 -9.07 -23.94 14.26
C GLN A 748 -9.98 -25.18 14.28
N GLY A 749 -10.24 -25.74 15.47
CA GLY A 749 -11.21 -26.82 15.65
C GLY A 749 -12.64 -26.42 15.25
N TRP A 750 -13.04 -25.18 15.56
CA TRP A 750 -14.32 -24.62 15.11
C TRP A 750 -14.39 -24.47 13.59
N VAL A 751 -13.35 -23.93 12.94
CA VAL A 751 -13.28 -23.81 11.48
C VAL A 751 -13.43 -25.17 10.80
N GLU A 752 -12.76 -26.21 11.31
CA GLU A 752 -12.88 -27.56 10.76
C GLU A 752 -14.26 -28.18 11.02
N HIS A 753 -14.88 -27.93 12.17
CA HIS A 753 -16.24 -28.36 12.45
C HIS A 753 -17.23 -27.75 11.45
N VAL A 754 -17.19 -26.43 11.23
CA VAL A 754 -18.15 -25.74 10.35
C VAL A 754 -17.90 -25.98 8.86
N ARG A 755 -16.70 -26.43 8.46
CA ARG A 755 -16.39 -26.83 7.07
C ARG A 755 -17.34 -27.92 6.56
N HIS A 756 -17.81 -28.78 7.46
CA HIS A 756 -18.73 -29.89 7.14
C HIS A 756 -20.20 -29.59 7.45
N SER A 757 -20.49 -28.37 7.93
CA SER A 757 -21.85 -27.89 8.24
C SER A 757 -22.43 -27.09 7.06
N PRO A 758 -23.77 -26.92 6.99
CA PRO A 758 -24.38 -26.00 6.04
C PRO A 758 -23.86 -24.58 6.23
N MET A 759 -23.73 -23.83 5.13
CA MET A 759 -23.37 -22.42 5.18
C MET A 759 -24.45 -21.64 5.94
N PRO A 760 -24.07 -20.70 6.84
CA PRO A 760 -25.04 -19.95 7.62
C PRO A 760 -25.88 -19.01 6.74
N ASP A 761 -27.12 -18.74 7.18
CA ASP A 761 -28.06 -17.87 6.48
C ASP A 761 -27.65 -16.38 6.54
N THR A 762 -26.85 -15.99 7.53
CA THR A 762 -26.36 -14.62 7.70
C THR A 762 -24.90 -14.60 8.17
N PHE A 763 -24.22 -13.48 7.91
CA PHE A 763 -22.84 -13.21 8.32
C PHE A 763 -22.75 -11.95 9.18
N PHE A 764 -23.80 -11.63 9.92
CA PHE A 764 -23.80 -10.47 10.82
C PHE A 764 -22.87 -10.70 12.00
N LEU A 765 -22.39 -9.60 12.59
CA LEU A 765 -21.57 -9.64 13.80
C LEU A 765 -22.42 -9.89 15.06
N GLU A 766 -23.74 -9.72 14.96
CA GLU A 766 -24.72 -9.87 16.02
C GLU A 766 -24.75 -11.26 16.62
N LEU A 767 -24.78 -11.33 17.95
CA LEU A 767 -25.19 -12.53 18.68
C LEU A 767 -26.72 -12.58 18.70
N LYS A 768 -27.31 -13.78 18.71
CA LYS A 768 -28.75 -13.91 18.94
C LYS A 768 -29.13 -13.38 20.32
N GLU A 769 -30.33 -12.80 20.44
CA GLU A 769 -30.85 -12.20 21.67
C GLU A 769 -30.74 -13.14 22.88
N ASP A 770 -31.00 -14.44 22.70
CA ASP A 770 -30.89 -15.44 23.75
C ASP A 770 -29.44 -15.68 24.23
N VAL A 771 -28.46 -15.52 23.35
CA VAL A 771 -27.04 -15.58 23.68
C VAL A 771 -26.59 -14.30 24.38
N VAL A 772 -27.08 -13.14 23.92
CA VAL A 772 -26.85 -11.82 24.56
C VAL A 772 -27.38 -11.79 25.99
N GLU A 773 -28.59 -12.29 26.24
CA GLU A 773 -29.17 -12.34 27.59
C GLU A 773 -28.31 -13.15 28.58
N ILE A 774 -27.59 -14.17 28.09
CA ILE A 774 -26.77 -15.07 28.91
C ILE A 774 -25.35 -14.53 29.10
N LEU A 775 -24.76 -14.00 28.02
CA LEU A 775 -23.32 -13.69 27.95
C LEU A 775 -23.02 -12.18 27.97
N GLY A 776 -24.02 -11.34 27.69
CA GLY A 776 -23.91 -9.90 27.48
C GLY A 776 -23.48 -9.54 26.06
N ASP A 777 -23.79 -8.31 25.61
CA ASP A 777 -23.43 -7.76 24.29
C ASP A 777 -21.92 -7.79 24.00
N ASP A 778 -21.11 -7.88 25.06
CA ASP A 778 -19.67 -7.73 25.02
C ASP A 778 -18.89 -9.05 24.90
N PHE A 779 -19.56 -10.21 24.85
CA PHE A 779 -18.88 -11.49 24.99
C PHE A 779 -18.00 -11.89 23.79
N LEU A 780 -18.33 -11.41 22.58
CA LEU A 780 -17.49 -11.61 21.38
C LEU A 780 -16.25 -10.71 21.34
N ARG A 781 -15.98 -9.92 22.39
CA ARG A 781 -14.72 -9.19 22.53
C ARG A 781 -13.57 -10.16 22.76
N TRP A 782 -12.45 -9.92 22.08
CA TRP A 782 -11.27 -10.78 22.24
C TRP A 782 -10.77 -10.82 23.69
N GLN A 783 -10.89 -9.73 24.46
CA GLN A 783 -10.51 -9.67 25.87
C GLN A 783 -11.32 -10.64 26.74
N ALA A 784 -12.57 -10.92 26.35
CA ALA A 784 -13.47 -11.82 27.07
C ALA A 784 -13.29 -13.27 26.60
N LEU A 785 -13.25 -13.51 25.29
CA LEU A 785 -13.25 -14.86 24.74
C LEU A 785 -11.85 -15.51 24.69
N MET A 786 -10.78 -14.78 24.33
CA MET A 786 -9.43 -15.36 24.22
C MET A 786 -8.96 -16.06 25.52
N PRO A 787 -9.21 -15.53 26.73
CA PRO A 787 -8.78 -16.19 27.97
C PRO A 787 -9.44 -17.53 28.25
N VAL A 788 -10.64 -17.78 27.71
CA VAL A 788 -11.48 -18.94 28.08
C VAL A 788 -11.73 -19.92 26.93
N ALA A 789 -11.57 -19.48 25.67
CA ALA A 789 -11.86 -20.28 24.47
C ALA A 789 -11.12 -21.63 24.43
N GLY A 790 -9.89 -21.68 24.94
CA GLY A 790 -9.09 -22.91 24.98
C GLY A 790 -9.68 -24.03 25.85
N ASN A 791 -10.67 -23.73 26.69
CA ASN A 791 -11.38 -24.70 27.53
C ASN A 791 -12.75 -25.11 26.97
N MET A 792 -13.11 -24.60 25.79
CA MET A 792 -14.41 -24.83 25.15
C MET A 792 -14.26 -25.82 23.98
N THR A 793 -15.26 -26.69 23.77
CA THR A 793 -15.37 -27.45 22.51
C THR A 793 -15.86 -26.55 21.38
N PRO A 794 -15.72 -26.94 20.09
CA PRO A 794 -16.27 -26.19 18.97
C PRO A 794 -17.73 -25.76 19.15
N GLU A 795 -18.58 -26.62 19.72
CA GLU A 795 -20.00 -26.36 19.94
C GLU A 795 -20.29 -25.44 21.14
N GLN A 796 -19.32 -25.25 22.04
CA GLN A 796 -19.42 -24.36 23.20
C GLN A 796 -18.94 -22.94 22.91
N LEU A 797 -18.22 -22.74 21.81
CA LEU A 797 -17.79 -21.41 21.39
C LEU A 797 -19.01 -20.61 20.93
N PRO A 798 -19.21 -19.37 21.42
CA PRO A 798 -20.34 -18.51 21.03
C PRO A 798 -20.05 -17.83 19.68
N ILE A 799 -19.63 -18.61 18.69
CA ILE A 799 -19.32 -18.16 17.32
C ILE A 799 -20.29 -18.88 16.40
N GLU A 800 -21.16 -18.10 15.76
CA GLU A 800 -22.22 -18.61 14.90
C GLU A 800 -21.80 -18.62 13.42
N ASN A 801 -20.95 -17.67 13.02
CA ASN A 801 -20.48 -17.56 11.65
C ASN A 801 -19.02 -17.11 11.57
N ALA A 802 -18.41 -17.33 10.40
CA ALA A 802 -16.98 -17.09 10.19
C ALA A 802 -16.60 -15.60 10.18
N HIS A 803 -17.55 -14.68 9.96
CA HIS A 803 -17.29 -13.24 10.04
C HIS A 803 -17.11 -12.76 11.49
N GLN A 804 -17.81 -13.36 12.47
CA GLN A 804 -17.58 -13.10 13.89
C GLN A 804 -16.15 -13.50 14.32
N LEU A 805 -15.70 -14.70 13.92
CA LEU A 805 -14.33 -15.15 14.19
C LEU A 805 -13.29 -14.27 13.49
N HIS A 806 -13.52 -13.91 12.23
CA HIS A 806 -12.69 -12.95 11.50
C HIS A 806 -12.51 -11.66 12.29
N ASN A 807 -13.61 -10.99 12.67
CA ASN A 807 -13.55 -9.71 13.37
C ASN A 807 -12.84 -9.82 14.73
N LEU A 808 -13.08 -10.91 15.47
CA LEU A 808 -12.39 -11.18 16.74
C LEU A 808 -10.88 -11.33 16.56
N LEU A 809 -10.45 -12.12 15.57
CA LEU A 809 -9.04 -12.33 15.24
C LEU A 809 -8.38 -11.02 14.79
N HIS A 810 -9.04 -10.25 13.94
CA HIS A 810 -8.55 -8.95 13.48
C HIS A 810 -8.27 -8.00 14.65
N GLN A 811 -9.24 -7.82 15.55
CA GLN A 811 -9.10 -6.96 16.73
C GLN A 811 -7.97 -7.43 17.65
N TRP A 812 -7.92 -8.74 17.93
CA TRP A 812 -6.86 -9.32 18.75
C TRP A 812 -5.47 -9.11 18.13
N MET A 813 -5.30 -9.39 16.84
CA MET A 813 -4.01 -9.29 16.16
C MET A 813 -3.51 -7.85 16.04
N LEU A 814 -4.39 -6.87 15.79
CA LEU A 814 -4.02 -5.44 15.80
C LEU A 814 -3.43 -5.03 17.15
N VAL A 815 -4.05 -5.45 18.25
CA VAL A 815 -3.52 -5.16 19.61
C VAL A 815 -2.23 -5.94 19.87
N ARG A 816 -2.16 -7.21 19.46
CA ARG A 816 -1.03 -8.10 19.72
C ARG A 816 0.24 -7.71 18.97
N PHE A 817 0.11 -7.23 17.74
CA PHE A 817 1.21 -6.90 16.84
C PHE A 817 1.51 -5.40 16.74
N ARG A 818 0.84 -4.57 17.55
CA ARG A 818 1.07 -3.12 17.59
C ARG A 818 2.55 -2.77 17.73
N ALA A 819 3.00 -1.75 17.01
CA ALA A 819 4.34 -1.21 17.19
C ALA A 819 4.38 -0.43 18.50
N GLU A 820 5.23 -0.87 19.43
CA GLU A 820 5.57 -0.04 20.59
C GLU A 820 6.32 1.21 20.11
N SER A 821 6.03 2.36 20.74
CA SER A 821 6.71 3.63 20.49
C SER A 821 8.15 3.55 20.99
N GLY A 822 9.02 2.94 20.19
CA GLY A 822 10.44 2.77 20.46
C GLY A 822 11.27 4.01 20.07
N PRO A 823 12.55 4.04 20.46
CA PRO A 823 13.48 5.13 20.10
C PRO A 823 13.74 5.22 18.58
N ASP A 824 13.36 4.21 17.81
CA ASP A 824 13.56 4.13 16.36
C ASP A 824 12.60 5.02 15.55
N LEU A 825 11.61 5.65 16.22
CA LEU A 825 10.67 6.58 15.59
C LEU A 825 11.19 8.02 15.63
N PRO A 826 10.90 8.85 14.61
CA PRO A 826 11.20 10.28 14.66
C PRO A 826 10.58 10.94 15.90
N ALA A 827 11.33 11.80 16.59
CA ALA A 827 10.87 12.44 17.83
C ALA A 827 9.53 13.20 17.68
N PRO A 828 9.27 13.94 16.57
CA PRO A 828 7.97 14.55 16.34
C PRO A 828 6.82 13.52 16.28
N LEU A 829 7.02 12.36 15.67
CA LEU A 829 6.00 11.30 15.61
C LEU A 829 5.77 10.69 16.99
N HIS A 830 6.82 10.42 17.75
CA HIS A 830 6.69 9.94 19.13
C HIS A 830 5.89 10.93 19.99
N LYS A 831 6.13 12.23 19.83
CA LYS A 831 5.34 13.29 20.49
C LYS A 831 3.87 13.25 20.06
N LEU A 832 3.58 13.09 18.77
CA LEU A 832 2.20 12.97 18.28
C LEU A 832 1.48 11.74 18.86
N ILE A 833 2.16 10.58 18.94
CA ILE A 833 1.58 9.38 19.56
C ILE A 833 1.26 9.64 21.03
N ASN A 834 2.14 10.30 21.77
CA ASN A 834 1.89 10.65 23.17
C ASN A 834 0.74 11.67 23.34
N ILE A 835 0.56 12.57 22.38
CA ILE A 835 -0.56 13.53 22.38
C ILE A 835 -1.87 12.80 22.06
N ALA A 836 -1.84 11.87 21.09
CA ALA A 836 -2.98 11.04 20.73
C ALA A 836 -3.35 10.05 21.85
N ASP A 837 -2.36 9.70 22.69
CA ASP A 837 -2.55 8.83 23.84
C ASP A 837 -3.55 9.45 24.81
N GLY A 838 -4.70 8.81 25.02
CA GLY A 838 -5.73 9.33 25.89
C GLY A 838 -6.17 8.42 27.00
N PHE A 839 -7.33 8.74 27.53
CA PHE A 839 -7.81 8.21 28.80
C PHE A 839 -8.40 6.80 28.69
N GLY A 840 -8.30 6.17 27.51
CA GLY A 840 -8.74 4.81 27.24
C GLY A 840 -7.83 3.72 27.82
N ASP A 841 -8.21 2.48 27.53
CA ASP A 841 -7.69 1.30 28.25
C ASP A 841 -6.23 0.96 27.96
N ALA A 842 -5.75 1.32 26.77
CA ALA A 842 -4.41 1.01 26.31
C ALA A 842 -3.72 2.26 25.78
N ARG A 843 -2.41 2.16 25.48
CA ARG A 843 -1.68 3.28 24.86
C ARG A 843 -2.04 3.38 23.39
N SER A 844 -2.17 4.60 22.90
CA SER A 844 -2.13 4.86 21.47
C SER A 844 -0.82 4.33 20.92
N CYS A 845 -0.90 3.70 19.76
CA CYS A 845 0.22 3.04 19.13
C CYS A 845 0.23 3.32 17.64
N LEU A 846 1.41 3.18 17.05
CA LEU A 846 1.57 3.32 15.62
C LEU A 846 1.10 2.03 14.94
N LEU A 847 0.10 2.12 14.07
CA LEU A 847 -0.35 1.00 13.24
C LEU A 847 0.43 0.96 11.93
N ARG A 848 0.53 2.10 11.27
CA ARG A 848 1.16 2.21 9.95
C ARG A 848 2.11 3.38 9.90
N LEU A 849 3.21 3.19 9.18
CA LEU A 849 4.17 4.23 8.88
C LEU A 849 4.88 3.88 7.57
N THR A 850 4.45 4.54 6.51
CA THR A 850 5.01 4.41 5.16
C THR A 850 5.73 5.70 4.78
N ASN A 851 6.07 5.87 3.50
CA ASN A 851 6.74 7.07 3.01
C ASN A 851 5.83 8.31 2.98
N ASN A 852 4.50 8.14 2.85
CA ASN A 852 3.56 9.23 2.64
C ASN A 852 2.35 9.24 3.59
N LEU A 853 2.26 8.27 4.52
CA LEU A 853 1.23 8.24 5.54
C LEU A 853 1.72 7.63 6.85
N PHE A 854 1.07 8.02 7.94
CA PHE A 854 1.14 7.30 9.21
C PHE A 854 -0.23 7.20 9.85
N GLU A 855 -0.46 6.12 10.61
CA GLU A 855 -1.72 5.86 11.29
C GLU A 855 -1.48 5.58 12.77
N ILE A 856 -2.13 6.37 13.62
CA ILE A 856 -2.10 6.18 15.08
C ILE A 856 -3.42 5.54 15.50
N SER A 857 -3.36 4.34 16.06
CA SER A 857 -4.52 3.69 16.69
C SER A 857 -4.93 4.45 17.94
N LEU A 858 -6.22 4.66 18.09
CA LEU A 858 -6.82 5.17 19.30
C LEU A 858 -7.49 4.00 20.03
N PRO A 859 -6.99 3.64 21.22
CA PRO A 859 -7.49 2.49 21.97
C PRO A 859 -8.79 2.86 22.68
N PHE A 860 -9.90 2.70 21.96
CA PHE A 860 -11.24 2.67 22.53
C PHE A 860 -11.68 1.21 22.68
N VAL A 861 -12.34 0.90 23.79
CA VAL A 861 -12.60 -0.48 24.28
C VAL A 861 -13.46 -1.30 23.31
N VAL A 862 -14.19 -0.63 22.42
CA VAL A 862 -15.23 -1.27 21.63
C VAL A 862 -15.17 -1.01 20.12
N HIS A 863 -14.31 -0.10 19.65
CA HIS A 863 -14.31 0.34 18.24
C HIS A 863 -12.92 0.53 17.66
N LYS A 864 -12.82 0.34 16.34
CA LYS A 864 -11.70 0.87 15.56
C LYS A 864 -11.82 2.38 15.52
N ALA A 865 -10.82 3.07 16.04
CA ALA A 865 -10.62 4.48 15.81
C ALA A 865 -9.15 4.76 15.55
N SER A 866 -8.86 5.63 14.60
CA SER A 866 -7.48 5.98 14.28
C SER A 866 -7.36 7.38 13.69
N PHE A 867 -6.17 7.95 13.82
CA PHE A 867 -5.76 9.13 13.08
C PHE A 867 -4.86 8.71 11.93
N LEU A 868 -5.36 8.80 10.70
CA LEU A 868 -4.60 8.51 9.49
C LEU A 868 -4.21 9.84 8.83
N PHE A 869 -2.92 10.17 8.89
CA PHE A 869 -2.36 11.36 8.23
C PHE A 869 -1.73 10.96 6.90
N ASN A 870 -2.05 11.70 5.84
CA ASN A 870 -1.33 11.66 4.56
C ASN A 870 -0.91 13.08 4.14
N GLU A 871 -0.28 13.21 2.96
CA GLU A 871 0.17 14.49 2.39
C GLU A 871 -0.90 15.60 2.35
N LYS A 872 -2.17 15.22 2.12
CA LYS A 872 -3.26 16.14 1.77
C LYS A 872 -4.32 16.28 2.84
N GLU A 873 -4.54 15.22 3.63
CA GLU A 873 -5.61 15.18 4.61
C GLU A 873 -5.27 14.32 5.83
N LEU A 874 -5.97 14.62 6.93
CA LEU A 874 -6.14 13.75 8.08
C LEU A 874 -7.51 13.11 7.96
N VAL A 875 -7.55 11.78 7.95
CA VAL A 875 -8.78 11.00 8.03
C VAL A 875 -8.90 10.43 9.43
N VAL A 876 -10.05 10.68 10.04
CA VAL A 876 -10.41 10.14 11.35
C VAL A 876 -11.59 9.21 11.14
N GLU A 877 -11.44 7.99 11.62
CA GLU A 877 -12.49 6.96 11.63
C GLU A 877 -12.99 6.79 13.06
N PHE A 878 -14.31 6.82 13.25
CA PHE A 878 -14.94 6.49 14.52
C PHE A 878 -16.19 5.64 14.27
N CYS A 879 -16.22 4.42 14.78
CA CYS A 879 -17.37 3.52 14.66
C CYS A 879 -18.24 3.53 15.92
N GLU A 880 -19.54 3.35 15.75
CA GLU A 880 -20.50 3.03 16.81
C GLU A 880 -20.53 1.53 17.13
N LEU A 881 -21.23 1.18 18.21
CA LEU A 881 -21.55 -0.21 18.52
C LEU A 881 -22.38 -0.83 17.40
N PRO A 882 -22.13 -2.11 17.05
CA PRO A 882 -23.05 -2.86 16.22
C PRO A 882 -24.47 -2.68 16.80
N ASN A 883 -25.45 -2.44 15.94
CA ASN A 883 -26.87 -2.41 16.28
C ASN A 883 -27.37 -1.10 16.93
N ALA A 884 -26.57 -0.02 16.91
CA ALA A 884 -27.12 1.30 17.22
C ALA A 884 -28.14 1.68 16.14
N PRO A 885 -29.45 1.85 16.47
CA PRO A 885 -30.44 2.27 15.50
C PRO A 885 -30.12 3.70 15.04
N GLU A 886 -30.52 4.07 13.81
CA GLU A 886 -30.17 5.37 13.24
C GLU A 886 -30.70 6.53 14.08
N GLU A 887 -31.82 6.33 14.78
CA GLU A 887 -32.41 7.28 15.72
C GLU A 887 -31.58 7.50 16.99
N ASP A 888 -30.69 6.56 17.37
CA ASP A 888 -29.95 6.59 18.65
C ASP A 888 -28.41 6.65 18.47
N ILE A 889 -27.94 7.27 17.38
CA ILE A 889 -26.50 7.56 17.14
C ILE A 889 -26.11 8.99 17.52
N GLY A 890 -26.71 9.54 18.58
CA GLY A 890 -26.52 10.93 19.01
C GLY A 890 -25.04 11.34 19.17
N ARG A 891 -24.16 10.42 19.55
CA ARG A 891 -22.70 10.66 19.62
C ARG A 891 -22.08 11.06 18.29
N LEU A 892 -22.45 10.39 17.20
CA LEU A 892 -21.95 10.76 15.87
C LEU A 892 -22.48 12.13 15.45
N TYR A 893 -23.73 12.47 15.79
CA TYR A 893 -24.31 13.80 15.54
C TYR A 893 -23.56 14.90 16.32
N VAL A 894 -23.23 14.68 17.58
CA VAL A 894 -22.48 15.65 18.39
C VAL A 894 -21.05 15.82 17.89
N PHE A 895 -20.40 14.72 17.49
CA PHE A 895 -19.06 14.78 16.90
C PHE A 895 -19.04 15.56 15.58
N ASP A 896 -20.06 15.37 14.75
CA ASP A 896 -20.24 16.14 13.52
C ASP A 896 -20.46 17.64 13.78
N ALA A 897 -21.33 17.97 14.76
CA ALA A 897 -21.59 19.35 15.16
C ALA A 897 -20.32 20.05 15.71
N LEU A 898 -19.56 19.37 16.57
CA LEU A 898 -18.30 19.89 17.11
C LEU A 898 -17.23 20.02 16.04
N ALA A 899 -17.08 19.04 15.16
CA ALA A 899 -16.16 19.10 14.02
C ALA A 899 -16.45 20.31 13.13
N SER A 900 -17.73 20.58 12.86
CA SER A 900 -18.17 21.77 12.11
C SER A 900 -17.79 23.07 12.83
N ARG A 901 -18.02 23.17 14.14
CA ARG A 901 -17.64 24.35 14.95
C ARG A 901 -16.13 24.53 15.07
N ILE A 902 -15.34 23.47 15.11
CA ILE A 902 -13.87 23.55 15.09
C ILE A 902 -13.42 24.24 13.80
N SER A 903 -14.02 23.93 12.64
CA SER A 903 -13.68 24.60 11.37
C SER A 903 -14.00 26.10 11.41
N GLU A 904 -15.08 26.50 12.09
CA GLU A 904 -15.42 27.91 12.28
C GLU A 904 -14.48 28.64 13.26
N TRP A 905 -14.12 27.99 14.37
CA TRP A 905 -13.19 28.54 15.36
C TRP A 905 -11.74 28.56 14.85
N LYS A 906 -11.39 27.68 13.92
CA LYS A 906 -10.06 27.50 13.31
C LYS A 906 -10.16 27.51 11.77
N PRO A 907 -10.33 28.68 11.15
CA PRO A 907 -10.57 28.80 9.69
C PRO A 907 -9.40 28.34 8.81
N GLN A 908 -8.23 28.07 9.41
CA GLN A 908 -7.09 27.45 8.75
C GLN A 908 -7.33 25.98 8.37
N TRP A 909 -8.35 25.33 8.96
CA TRP A 909 -8.72 23.95 8.68
C TRP A 909 -10.11 23.87 8.07
N GLN A 910 -10.23 23.04 7.04
CA GLN A 910 -11.49 22.63 6.46
C GLN A 910 -11.80 21.22 6.95
N ILE A 911 -12.98 21.03 7.55
CA ILE A 911 -13.42 19.73 8.07
C ILE A 911 -14.70 19.34 7.33
N SER A 912 -14.70 18.14 6.76
CA SER A 912 -15.88 17.52 6.17
C SER A 912 -16.16 16.20 6.88
N SER A 913 -17.43 15.93 7.15
CA SER A 913 -17.91 14.70 7.77
C SER A 913 -18.68 13.85 6.77
N ASN A 914 -18.65 12.53 6.97
CA ASN A 914 -19.50 11.59 6.27
C ASN A 914 -19.88 10.46 7.21
N ARG A 915 -21.16 10.08 7.24
CA ARG A 915 -21.66 8.95 8.04
C ARG A 915 -22.06 7.82 7.11
N VAL A 916 -21.59 6.63 7.41
CA VAL A 916 -21.82 5.44 6.59
C VAL A 916 -22.28 4.30 7.50
N CYS A 917 -23.36 3.62 7.13
CA CYS A 917 -23.74 2.35 7.75
C CYS A 917 -23.26 1.20 6.87
N GLN A 918 -22.38 0.34 7.39
CA GLN A 918 -21.90 -0.85 6.70
C GLN A 918 -22.09 -2.07 7.59
N LEU A 919 -22.85 -3.06 7.09
CA LEU A 919 -23.13 -4.32 7.80
C LEU A 919 -23.68 -4.13 9.23
N GLY A 920 -24.54 -3.12 9.43
CA GLY A 920 -25.14 -2.82 10.74
C GLY A 920 -24.30 -1.93 11.66
N THR A 921 -23.13 -1.48 11.21
CA THR A 921 -22.25 -0.59 11.99
C THR A 921 -22.23 0.80 11.38
N TRP A 922 -22.60 1.81 12.19
CA TRP A 922 -22.46 3.21 11.82
C TRP A 922 -21.01 3.70 12.03
N THR A 923 -20.47 4.38 11.04
CA THR A 923 -19.13 4.97 11.09
C THR A 923 -19.17 6.43 10.69
N LEU A 924 -18.55 7.29 11.49
CA LEU A 924 -18.26 8.67 11.16
C LEU A 924 -16.83 8.79 10.62
N PHE A 925 -16.72 9.34 9.42
CA PHE A 925 -15.46 9.75 8.82
C PHE A 925 -15.33 11.27 8.88
N LEU A 926 -14.31 11.77 9.57
CA LEU A 926 -13.91 13.18 9.50
C LEU A 926 -12.70 13.29 8.59
N ARG A 927 -12.79 14.14 7.57
CA ARG A 927 -11.67 14.48 6.68
C ARG A 927 -11.29 15.92 6.88
N LEU A 928 -10.04 16.15 7.29
CA LEU A 928 -9.51 17.45 7.63
C LEU A 928 -8.40 17.82 6.66
N LYS A 929 -8.44 19.05 6.14
CA LYS A 929 -7.45 19.62 5.20
C LYS A 929 -7.07 21.02 5.62
N ARG A 930 -5.92 21.52 5.18
CA ARG A 930 -5.64 22.96 5.24
C ARG A 930 -6.52 23.71 4.25
N ALA A 931 -7.13 24.81 4.70
CA ALA A 931 -8.02 25.62 3.88
C ALA A 931 -7.30 26.33 2.70
N ASP A 932 -5.99 26.52 2.80
CA ASP A 932 -5.15 27.13 1.76
C ASP A 932 -4.63 26.12 0.71
N GLY A 933 -4.91 24.82 0.88
CA GLY A 933 -4.44 23.76 -0.01
C GLY A 933 -2.93 23.45 0.09
N LEU A 934 -2.22 24.04 1.05
CA LEU A 934 -0.80 23.77 1.28
C LEU A 934 -0.59 22.46 2.07
N HIS A 935 0.66 21.98 2.09
CA HIS A 935 1.06 20.83 2.90
C HIS A 935 0.99 21.12 4.41
N TRP A 936 0.84 20.05 5.18
CA TRP A 936 0.84 20.11 6.64
C TRP A 936 2.09 20.80 7.19
N GLN A 937 1.88 21.66 8.19
CA GLN A 937 2.94 22.16 9.06
C GLN A 937 2.97 21.34 10.34
N ARG A 938 4.16 21.26 10.97
CA ARG A 938 4.34 20.51 12.22
C ARG A 938 3.32 20.90 13.30
N GLN A 939 3.04 22.20 13.43
CA GLN A 939 2.09 22.72 14.42
C GLN A 939 0.64 22.32 14.10
N ASP A 940 0.29 22.13 12.82
CA ASP A 940 -1.05 21.69 12.44
C ASP A 940 -1.32 20.29 13.01
N LEU A 941 -0.36 19.37 12.85
CA LEU A 941 -0.50 17.99 13.30
C LEU A 941 -0.76 17.91 14.81
N GLU A 942 0.06 18.60 15.61
CA GLU A 942 -0.07 18.59 17.08
C GLU A 942 -1.42 19.15 17.53
N GLN A 943 -1.85 20.28 16.94
CA GLN A 943 -3.09 20.92 17.31
C GLN A 943 -4.31 20.09 16.86
N LEU A 944 -4.30 19.55 15.65
CA LEU A 944 -5.38 18.69 15.15
C LEU A 944 -5.59 17.47 16.04
N VAL A 945 -4.51 16.75 16.37
CA VAL A 945 -4.57 15.60 17.28
C VAL A 945 -5.15 16.02 18.63
N LEU A 946 -4.72 17.15 19.20
CA LEU A 946 -5.26 17.63 20.48
C LEU A 946 -6.76 17.94 20.42
N TRP A 947 -7.22 18.70 19.42
CA TRP A 947 -8.62 19.06 19.24
C TRP A 947 -9.53 17.84 19.08
N LEU A 948 -9.14 16.94 18.19
CA LEU A 948 -9.88 15.69 17.94
C LEU A 948 -9.80 14.75 19.14
N ARG A 949 -8.69 14.76 19.87
CA ARG A 949 -8.58 13.93 21.06
C ARG A 949 -9.46 14.43 22.19
N VAL A 950 -9.59 15.74 22.38
CA VAL A 950 -10.59 16.30 23.31
C VAL A 950 -12.01 15.86 22.92
N LEU A 951 -12.34 15.88 21.63
CA LEU A 951 -13.65 15.41 21.14
C LEU A 951 -13.93 13.98 21.60
N PHE A 952 -12.97 13.07 21.41
CA PHE A 952 -13.16 11.65 21.73
C PHE A 952 -13.02 11.32 23.22
N ASP A 953 -12.13 12.00 23.95
CA ASP A 953 -11.92 11.76 25.37
C ASP A 953 -13.12 12.20 26.23
N THR A 954 -14.08 12.96 25.71
CA THR A 954 -15.15 13.62 26.50
C THR A 954 -16.56 13.04 26.36
N ALA A 955 -16.74 11.97 25.57
CA ALA A 955 -18.06 11.44 25.17
C ALA A 955 -18.30 9.97 25.54
N TYR A 956 -17.64 9.47 26.59
CA TYR A 956 -17.66 8.03 26.88
C TYR A 956 -19.07 7.52 27.26
N ASP A 957 -19.88 8.34 27.92
CA ASP A 957 -21.25 8.01 28.36
C ASP A 957 -22.34 8.40 27.34
N PHE A 958 -21.97 8.74 26.11
CA PHE A 958 -22.89 9.33 25.11
C PHE A 958 -23.41 8.32 24.07
N SER A 959 -23.17 7.02 24.26
CA SER A 959 -23.67 5.96 23.38
C SER A 959 -25.19 5.80 23.53
N TYR A 960 -25.90 5.49 22.45
CA TYR A 960 -27.36 5.20 22.46
C TYR A 960 -28.25 6.38 22.93
N VAL A 961 -27.79 7.61 22.70
CA VAL A 961 -28.58 8.82 22.95
C VAL A 961 -29.44 9.13 21.71
N PRO A 962 -30.75 9.36 21.86
CA PRO A 962 -31.61 9.75 20.74
C PRO A 962 -31.14 11.04 20.06
N ASN A 963 -31.21 11.09 18.73
CA ASN A 963 -30.75 12.24 17.93
C ASN A 963 -31.47 13.54 18.29
N ASP A 964 -32.76 13.46 18.67
CA ASP A 964 -33.57 14.62 19.03
C ASP A 964 -33.02 15.34 20.28
N GLU A 965 -32.48 14.59 21.25
CA GLU A 965 -31.91 15.11 22.49
C GLU A 965 -30.59 15.87 22.28
N VAL A 966 -29.99 15.77 21.09
CA VAL A 966 -28.69 16.39 20.79
C VAL A 966 -28.75 17.34 19.60
N SER A 967 -29.93 17.52 19.03
CA SER A 967 -30.17 18.38 17.86
C SER A 967 -29.81 19.86 18.11
N HIS A 968 -29.88 20.33 19.36
CA HIS A 968 -29.54 21.72 19.74
C HIS A 968 -28.04 21.98 19.87
N VAL A 969 -27.18 20.95 19.85
CA VAL A 969 -25.76 21.08 20.21
C VAL A 969 -25.01 22.00 19.26
N TYR A 970 -25.26 21.92 17.94
CA TYR A 970 -24.60 22.80 16.97
C TYR A 970 -24.88 24.28 17.28
N ASP A 971 -26.15 24.65 17.49
CA ASP A 971 -26.55 26.03 17.78
C ASP A 971 -26.00 26.50 19.13
N MET A 972 -26.10 25.66 20.16
CA MET A 972 -25.57 25.91 21.50
C MET A 972 -24.09 26.32 21.45
N LEU A 973 -23.26 25.55 20.75
CA LEU A 973 -21.81 25.79 20.62
C LEU A 973 -21.47 27.08 19.86
N GLY A 974 -22.42 27.66 19.12
CA GLY A 974 -22.24 28.94 18.42
C GLY A 974 -22.22 30.17 19.34
N HIS A 975 -22.58 30.00 20.62
CA HIS A 975 -22.66 31.09 21.59
C HIS A 975 -21.43 31.18 22.51
N SER A 976 -21.22 32.34 23.13
CA SER A 976 -20.22 32.50 24.20
C SER A 976 -20.66 31.73 25.45
N PRO A 977 -19.79 31.00 26.18
CA PRO A 977 -18.32 30.99 26.12
C PRO A 977 -17.69 29.75 25.45
N TRP A 978 -18.42 29.01 24.59
CA TRP A 978 -18.02 27.67 24.16
C TRP A 978 -16.66 27.59 23.45
N CYS A 979 -16.36 28.54 22.56
CA CYS A 979 -15.06 28.58 21.88
C CYS A 979 -13.91 28.64 22.89
N ASP A 980 -13.97 29.57 23.86
CA ASP A 980 -12.93 29.75 24.87
C ASP A 980 -12.84 28.56 25.82
N LEU A 981 -13.99 27.98 26.19
CA LEU A 981 -14.07 26.80 27.04
C LEU A 981 -13.39 25.58 26.41
N PHE A 982 -13.70 25.28 25.14
CA PHE A 982 -13.06 24.18 24.42
C PHE A 982 -11.57 24.41 24.21
N HIS A 983 -11.13 25.64 23.94
CA HIS A 983 -9.71 25.98 23.91
C HIS A 983 -9.03 25.69 25.25
N ALA A 984 -9.67 26.00 26.37
CA ALA A 984 -9.15 25.68 27.69
C ALA A 984 -9.05 24.17 27.92
N TYR A 985 -10.03 23.39 27.46
CA TYR A 985 -9.99 21.92 27.54
C TYR A 985 -8.91 21.30 26.65
N VAL A 986 -8.66 21.85 25.46
CA VAL A 986 -7.53 21.47 24.60
C VAL A 986 -6.20 21.75 25.27
N ASN A 987 -6.05 22.92 25.88
CA ASN A 987 -4.83 23.28 26.62
C ASN A 987 -4.63 22.42 27.87
N TYR A 988 -5.71 22.15 28.62
CA TYR A 988 -5.72 21.23 29.75
C TYR A 988 -5.26 19.84 29.31
N ARG A 989 -5.85 19.31 28.23
CA ARG A 989 -5.52 17.98 27.72
C ARG A 989 -4.06 17.83 27.30
N ALA A 990 -3.46 18.90 26.77
CA ALA A 990 -2.06 18.93 26.36
C ALA A 990 -1.04 18.85 27.51
N VAL A 991 -1.48 19.06 28.76
CA VAL A 991 -0.59 19.03 29.95
C VAL A 991 -0.92 17.91 30.94
N ILE A 992 -2.01 17.16 30.73
CA ILE A 992 -2.30 15.98 31.53
C ILE A 992 -1.36 14.83 31.15
N ASP A 993 -0.80 14.17 32.16
CA ASP A 993 0.11 13.05 32.00
C ASP A 993 -0.34 11.85 32.85
N PHE A 994 -0.62 10.73 32.18
CA PHE A 994 -0.96 9.44 32.79
C PHE A 994 0.03 8.33 32.40
N SER A 995 1.22 8.71 31.95
CA SER A 995 2.22 7.77 31.45
C SER A 995 2.74 6.83 32.55
N VAL A 996 2.87 7.31 33.79
CA VAL A 996 3.39 6.51 34.92
C VAL A 996 2.36 5.52 35.45
N GLN A 997 1.12 5.97 35.67
CA GLN A 997 0.01 5.16 36.14
C GLN A 997 -1.29 5.62 35.48
N ARG A 998 -1.88 4.75 34.68
CA ARG A 998 -3.13 5.02 33.98
C ARG A 998 -4.33 5.11 34.94
N ILE A 999 -5.32 5.86 34.51
CA ILE A 999 -6.60 6.05 35.21
C ILE A 999 -7.72 5.52 34.34
N THR A 1000 -8.69 4.84 34.94
CA THR A 1000 -9.92 4.40 34.27
C THR A 1000 -10.70 5.62 33.78
N VAL A 1001 -11.05 5.67 32.49
CA VAL A 1001 -11.68 6.85 31.86
C VAL A 1001 -12.91 7.35 32.63
N TYR A 1002 -13.75 6.45 33.12
CA TYR A 1002 -14.98 6.73 33.87
C TYR A 1002 -14.78 7.45 35.21
N SER A 1003 -13.55 7.46 35.74
CA SER A 1003 -13.24 8.12 37.01
C SER A 1003 -12.85 9.59 36.85
N LEU A 1004 -12.68 10.07 35.61
CA LEU A 1004 -12.32 11.45 35.30
C LEU A 1004 -13.56 12.28 34.93
N PRO A 1005 -13.77 13.45 35.55
CA PRO A 1005 -14.85 14.36 35.15
C PRO A 1005 -14.79 14.76 33.68
N PHE A 1006 -13.59 14.77 33.09
CA PHE A 1006 -13.39 15.06 31.67
C PHE A 1006 -14.12 14.08 30.74
N ALA A 1007 -14.22 12.81 31.13
CA ALA A 1007 -14.75 11.75 30.26
C ALA A 1007 -16.26 11.84 29.98
N SER A 1008 -16.98 12.51 30.88
CA SER A 1008 -18.42 12.74 30.79
C SER A 1008 -18.76 14.21 30.49
N THR A 1009 -17.78 15.06 30.21
CA THR A 1009 -17.98 16.50 30.02
C THR A 1009 -18.97 16.80 28.88
N LEU A 1010 -18.86 16.14 27.72
CA LEU A 1010 -19.82 16.39 26.64
C LEU A 1010 -21.23 15.93 27.00
N ALA A 1011 -21.36 14.75 27.59
CA ALA A 1011 -22.65 14.23 28.04
C ALA A 1011 -23.31 15.17 29.06
N ALA A 1012 -22.57 15.56 30.10
CA ALA A 1012 -23.05 16.45 31.15
C ALA A 1012 -23.48 17.83 30.61
N LEU A 1013 -22.72 18.39 29.67
CA LEU A 1013 -22.97 19.72 29.13
C LEU A 1013 -24.02 19.76 28.01
N CYS A 1014 -24.16 18.68 27.23
CA CYS A 1014 -25.13 18.63 26.13
C CYS A 1014 -26.52 18.21 26.63
N LEU A 1015 -26.60 17.24 27.54
CA LEU A 1015 -27.86 16.62 27.99
C LEU A 1015 -28.45 17.30 29.23
N ASN A 1016 -27.63 17.90 30.10
CA ASN A 1016 -28.10 18.52 31.34
C ASN A 1016 -27.97 20.05 31.30
N GLU A 1017 -29.09 20.72 31.08
CA GLU A 1017 -29.18 22.18 31.04
C GLU A 1017 -28.71 22.86 32.34
N SER A 1018 -29.04 22.30 33.51
CA SER A 1018 -28.63 22.89 34.78
C SER A 1018 -27.11 22.86 34.99
N ILE A 1019 -26.45 21.77 34.59
CA ILE A 1019 -24.98 21.66 34.69
C ILE A 1019 -24.32 22.61 33.70
N ARG A 1020 -24.84 22.65 32.47
CA ARG A 1020 -24.39 23.55 31.40
C ARG A 1020 -24.44 25.01 31.84
N ASP A 1021 -25.56 25.45 32.38
CA ASP A 1021 -25.77 26.85 32.75
C ASP A 1021 -24.87 27.28 33.90
N GLU A 1022 -24.67 26.41 34.90
CA GLU A 1022 -23.78 26.69 36.03
C GLU A 1022 -22.31 26.80 35.56
N VAL A 1023 -21.83 25.87 34.73
CA VAL A 1023 -20.45 25.87 34.21
C VAL A 1023 -20.19 27.07 33.29
N THR A 1024 -21.11 27.37 32.37
CA THR A 1024 -20.97 28.50 31.44
C THR A 1024 -21.05 29.84 32.16
N SER A 1025 -21.96 29.98 33.14
CA SER A 1025 -22.04 31.18 34.00
C SER A 1025 -20.78 31.39 34.82
N ALA A 1026 -20.24 30.31 35.41
CA ALA A 1026 -18.99 30.36 36.16
C ALA A 1026 -17.79 30.74 35.28
N CYS A 1027 -17.72 30.19 34.07
CA CYS A 1027 -16.69 30.52 33.09
C CYS A 1027 -16.72 32.03 32.73
N LEU A 1028 -17.91 32.58 32.47
CA LEU A 1028 -18.09 33.99 32.12
C LEU A 1028 -17.80 34.94 33.30
N ALA A 1029 -18.15 34.56 34.52
CA ALA A 1029 -18.01 35.39 35.72
C ALA A 1029 -16.57 35.41 36.29
N GLY A 1030 -15.73 34.42 35.95
CA GLY A 1030 -14.32 34.35 36.31
C GLY A 1030 -14.03 33.62 37.64
N PHE A 1031 -12.73 33.48 37.96
CA PHE A 1031 -12.21 32.59 39.01
C PHE A 1031 -12.91 32.68 40.37
N ASN A 1032 -13.06 33.88 40.94
CA ASN A 1032 -13.65 34.03 42.29
C ASN A 1032 -15.11 33.55 42.32
N HIS A 1033 -15.89 33.83 41.27
CA HIS A 1033 -17.27 33.38 41.19
C HIS A 1033 -17.35 31.86 41.01
N ALA A 1034 -16.52 31.30 40.11
CA ALA A 1034 -16.44 29.86 39.92
C ALA A 1034 -16.04 29.11 41.20
N TRP A 1035 -15.10 29.67 41.97
CA TRP A 1035 -14.67 29.13 43.26
C TRP A 1035 -15.81 29.15 44.31
N ASP A 1036 -16.52 30.27 44.43
CA ASP A 1036 -17.65 30.40 45.37
C ASP A 1036 -18.85 29.52 44.96
N ALA A 1037 -19.09 29.37 43.66
CA ALA A 1037 -20.10 28.45 43.12
C ALA A 1037 -19.74 26.99 43.44
N PHE A 1038 -18.50 26.57 43.19
CA PHE A 1038 -18.00 25.25 43.53
C PHE A 1038 -18.20 24.94 45.03
N HIS A 1039 -17.84 25.86 45.92
CA HIS A 1039 -18.05 25.68 47.36
C HIS A 1039 -19.52 25.45 47.73
N ARG A 1040 -20.44 26.24 47.16
CA ARG A 1040 -21.88 26.08 47.41
C ARG A 1040 -22.40 24.72 46.93
N ILE A 1041 -21.87 24.21 45.83
CA ILE A 1041 -22.23 22.88 45.31
C ILE A 1041 -21.71 21.79 46.24
N ILE A 1042 -20.45 21.89 46.71
CA ILE A 1042 -19.88 20.94 47.66
C ILE A 1042 -20.67 20.92 48.98
N GLU A 1043 -20.99 22.09 49.52
CA GLU A 1043 -21.80 22.18 50.75
C GLU A 1043 -23.17 21.52 50.57
N LYS A 1044 -23.82 21.68 49.41
CA LYS A 1044 -25.08 20.98 49.10
C LYS A 1044 -24.87 19.47 48.98
N LEU A 1045 -23.83 19.04 48.27
CA LEU A 1045 -23.52 17.64 48.06
C LEU A 1045 -23.28 16.90 49.39
N GLU A 1046 -22.54 17.53 50.31
CA GLU A 1046 -22.26 16.97 51.63
C GLU A 1046 -23.49 16.89 52.55
N ASN A 1047 -24.47 17.77 52.32
CA ASN A 1047 -25.72 17.81 53.09
C ASN A 1047 -26.87 17.02 52.42
N THR A 1048 -26.64 16.37 51.28
CA THR A 1048 -27.67 15.59 50.59
C THR A 1048 -27.76 14.19 51.21
N GLU A 1049 -28.86 13.93 51.91
CA GLU A 1049 -29.19 12.62 52.48
C GLU A 1049 -30.43 12.05 51.75
N ASP A 1050 -30.39 10.77 51.37
CA ASP A 1050 -31.51 9.97 50.83
C ASP A 1050 -32.06 10.30 49.42
N ASP A 1051 -31.52 11.29 48.69
CA ASP A 1051 -31.86 11.56 47.27
C ASP A 1051 -30.68 11.26 46.33
N GLN A 1052 -30.71 10.08 45.70
CA GLN A 1052 -29.62 9.60 44.84
C GLN A 1052 -29.50 10.39 43.53
N GLU A 1053 -30.62 10.81 42.92
CA GLU A 1053 -30.60 11.55 41.65
C GLU A 1053 -30.05 12.97 41.85
N GLN A 1054 -30.46 13.63 42.94
CA GLN A 1054 -29.92 14.92 43.33
C GLN A 1054 -28.43 14.82 43.68
N TRP A 1055 -28.04 13.77 44.40
CA TRP A 1055 -26.64 13.53 44.74
C TRP A 1055 -25.77 13.34 43.49
N GLU A 1056 -26.21 12.52 42.52
CA GLU A 1056 -25.51 12.28 41.26
C GLU A 1056 -25.36 13.56 40.42
N CYS A 1057 -26.43 14.38 40.36
CA CYS A 1057 -26.39 15.68 39.69
C CYS A 1057 -25.39 16.64 40.34
N LEU A 1058 -25.43 16.79 41.66
CA LEU A 1058 -24.49 17.66 42.40
C LEU A 1058 -23.06 17.16 42.32
N HIS A 1059 -22.84 15.85 42.35
CA HIS A 1059 -21.53 15.22 42.22
C HIS A 1059 -20.93 15.48 40.83
N THR A 1060 -21.73 15.32 39.78
CA THR A 1060 -21.34 15.62 38.40
C THR A 1060 -21.05 17.10 38.24
N THR A 1061 -21.91 17.98 38.75
CA THR A 1061 -21.71 19.44 38.70
C THR A 1061 -20.42 19.85 39.42
N ALA A 1062 -20.15 19.31 40.61
CA ALA A 1062 -18.92 19.55 41.34
C ALA A 1062 -17.69 19.08 40.55
N GLY A 1063 -17.77 17.91 39.89
CA GLY A 1063 -16.74 17.41 39.00
C GLY A 1063 -16.44 18.35 37.83
N GLN A 1064 -17.48 18.81 37.11
CA GLN A 1064 -17.32 19.73 35.97
C GLN A 1064 -16.80 21.11 36.41
N MET A 1065 -17.24 21.63 37.55
CA MET A 1065 -16.73 22.88 38.13
C MET A 1065 -15.26 22.75 38.58
N GLY A 1066 -14.89 21.62 39.18
CA GLY A 1066 -13.50 21.30 39.52
C GLY A 1066 -12.60 21.21 38.29
N LEU A 1067 -13.10 20.60 37.21
CA LEU A 1067 -12.42 20.55 35.93
C LEU A 1067 -12.25 21.95 35.32
N LEU A 1068 -13.30 22.79 35.31
CA LEU A 1068 -13.26 24.17 34.82
C LEU A 1068 -12.16 24.97 35.54
N LEU A 1069 -12.15 24.93 36.88
CA LEU A 1069 -11.13 25.59 37.70
C LEU A 1069 -9.72 25.10 37.36
N SER A 1070 -9.57 23.79 37.17
CA SER A 1070 -8.29 23.14 36.85
C SER A 1070 -7.82 23.42 35.41
N ALA A 1071 -8.74 23.64 34.48
CA ALA A 1071 -8.44 23.89 33.07
C ALA A 1071 -8.07 25.36 32.81
N ILE A 1072 -8.87 26.31 33.34
CA ILE A 1072 -8.71 27.75 33.08
C ILE A 1072 -7.75 28.41 34.08
N TRP A 1073 -7.80 28.02 35.37
CA TRP A 1073 -7.07 28.69 36.45
C TRP A 1073 -6.26 27.73 37.34
N PRO A 1074 -5.36 26.89 36.78
CA PRO A 1074 -4.67 25.82 37.51
C PRO A 1074 -3.85 26.32 38.71
N GLU A 1075 -2.96 27.30 38.50
CA GLU A 1075 -2.10 27.82 39.57
C GLU A 1075 -2.90 28.51 40.68
N GLN A 1076 -3.93 29.28 40.31
CA GLN A 1076 -4.79 29.99 41.26
C GLN A 1076 -5.60 29.00 42.11
N THR A 1077 -6.09 27.91 41.49
CA THR A 1077 -6.79 26.81 42.15
C THR A 1077 -5.86 26.11 43.14
N LEU A 1078 -4.64 25.73 42.73
CA LEU A 1078 -3.65 25.08 43.60
C LEU A 1078 -3.31 25.97 44.81
N MET A 1079 -2.98 27.23 44.56
CA MET A 1079 -2.63 28.16 45.65
C MET A 1079 -3.81 28.43 46.58
N ARG A 1080 -5.04 28.47 46.07
CA ARG A 1080 -6.23 28.65 46.89
C ARG A 1080 -6.51 27.43 47.77
N MET A 1081 -6.32 26.21 47.26
CA MET A 1081 -6.43 24.97 48.07
C MET A 1081 -5.44 24.96 49.23
N VAL A 1082 -4.20 25.43 49.03
CA VAL A 1082 -3.19 25.53 50.08
C VAL A 1082 -3.54 26.60 51.12
N GLN A 1083 -4.06 27.75 50.69
CA GLN A 1083 -4.38 28.87 51.59
C GLN A 1083 -5.67 28.66 52.39
N LYS A 1084 -6.65 27.95 51.80
CA LYS A 1084 -7.95 27.66 52.39
C LYS A 1084 -8.28 26.19 52.14
N PRO A 1085 -7.95 25.30 53.10
CA PRO A 1085 -8.26 23.89 52.99
C PRO A 1085 -9.75 23.66 52.74
N LEU A 1086 -10.04 22.79 51.78
CA LEU A 1086 -11.40 22.35 51.46
C LEU A 1086 -11.80 21.19 52.37
N SER A 1087 -13.10 20.89 52.41
CA SER A 1087 -13.53 19.60 52.94
C SER A 1087 -12.90 18.45 52.15
N PRO A 1088 -12.77 17.24 52.72
CA PRO A 1088 -12.20 16.09 52.01
C PRO A 1088 -12.89 15.81 50.66
N VAL A 1089 -14.22 15.96 50.60
CA VAL A 1089 -14.99 15.77 49.36
C VAL A 1089 -14.64 16.83 48.32
N GLY A 1090 -14.62 18.11 48.71
CA GLY A 1090 -14.28 19.21 47.80
C GLY A 1090 -12.83 19.14 47.31
N ALA A 1091 -11.90 18.81 48.21
CA ALA A 1091 -10.49 18.65 47.86
C ALA A 1091 -10.28 17.53 46.84
N GLU A 1092 -10.96 16.39 47.02
CA GLU A 1092 -10.92 15.26 46.11
C GLU A 1092 -11.47 15.60 44.72
N ARG A 1093 -12.59 16.34 44.65
CA ARG A 1093 -13.21 16.73 43.36
C ARG A 1093 -12.29 17.61 42.50
N ILE A 1094 -11.51 18.50 43.11
CA ILE A 1094 -10.51 19.30 42.38
C ILE A 1094 -9.26 18.47 42.09
N ALA A 1095 -8.78 17.69 43.07
CA ALA A 1095 -7.53 16.95 42.98
C ALA A 1095 -7.48 16.01 41.76
N VAL A 1096 -8.58 15.32 41.45
CA VAL A 1096 -8.73 14.42 40.30
C VAL A 1096 -8.45 15.11 38.96
N SER A 1097 -8.70 16.42 38.84
CA SER A 1097 -8.40 17.18 37.60
C SER A 1097 -7.09 17.97 37.70
N LEU A 1098 -6.77 18.53 38.87
CA LEU A 1098 -5.66 19.45 39.02
C LEU A 1098 -4.30 18.76 39.15
N LEU A 1099 -4.20 17.68 39.93
CA LEU A 1099 -2.90 17.14 40.34
C LEU A 1099 -2.15 16.39 39.22
N HIS A 1100 -2.88 15.97 38.19
CA HIS A 1100 -2.34 15.25 37.03
C HIS A 1100 -1.72 16.15 35.96
N ARG A 1101 -1.67 17.46 36.21
CA ARG A 1101 -1.07 18.46 35.34
C ARG A 1101 0.45 18.47 35.47
N ARG A 1102 1.15 18.11 34.40
CA ARG A 1102 2.63 18.06 34.36
C ARG A 1102 3.29 19.41 34.56
N ASP A 1103 2.63 20.48 34.14
CA ASP A 1103 3.10 21.86 34.32
C ASP A 1103 3.06 22.30 35.80
N LEU A 1104 2.36 21.57 36.67
CA LEU A 1104 2.33 21.80 38.12
C LEU A 1104 3.28 20.89 38.92
N SER A 1105 3.89 19.86 38.32
CA SER A 1105 4.64 18.83 39.06
C SER A 1105 5.76 19.39 39.93
N ALA A 1106 6.55 20.34 39.40
CA ALA A 1106 7.63 20.97 40.16
C ALA A 1106 7.11 21.80 41.34
N THR A 1107 6.00 22.52 41.14
CA THR A 1107 5.34 23.31 42.19
C THR A 1107 4.75 22.40 43.27
N LEU A 1108 4.08 21.32 42.87
CA LEU A 1108 3.54 20.32 43.80
C LEU A 1108 4.65 19.67 44.63
N GLN A 1109 5.76 19.27 44.00
CA GLN A 1109 6.89 18.66 44.69
C GLN A 1109 7.47 19.60 45.76
N GLN A 1110 7.54 20.90 45.49
CA GLN A 1110 7.96 21.90 46.49
C GLN A 1110 6.95 22.01 47.63
N LEU A 1111 5.65 22.15 47.32
CA LEU A 1111 4.60 22.36 48.31
C LEU A 1111 4.44 21.18 49.28
N VAL A 1112 4.52 19.93 48.81
CA VAL A 1112 4.31 18.74 49.66
C VAL A 1112 5.45 18.44 50.63
N THR A 1113 6.60 19.10 50.48
CA THR A 1113 7.71 18.98 51.45
C THR A 1113 7.51 19.84 52.70
N ALA A 1114 6.62 20.84 52.64
CA ALA A 1114 6.31 21.69 53.77
C ALA A 1114 5.31 21.00 54.72
N PRO A 1115 5.62 20.87 56.03
CA PRO A 1115 4.75 20.19 56.99
C PRO A 1115 3.33 20.78 57.09
N GLU A 1116 3.18 22.10 56.90
CA GLU A 1116 1.88 22.77 56.87
C GLU A 1116 0.94 22.27 55.75
N ASN A 1117 1.46 21.59 54.73
CA ASN A 1117 0.70 21.11 53.57
C ASN A 1117 0.42 19.59 53.62
N ALA A 1118 0.32 19.01 54.81
CA ALA A 1118 0.12 17.57 55.00
C ALA A 1118 -1.12 17.01 54.26
N GLU A 1119 -2.22 17.78 54.19
CA GLU A 1119 -3.42 17.38 53.47
C GLU A 1119 -3.21 17.32 51.95
N LEU A 1120 -2.49 18.30 51.37
CA LEU A 1120 -2.10 18.27 49.96
C LEU A 1120 -1.15 17.10 49.67
N ARG A 1121 -0.20 16.82 50.57
CA ARG A 1121 0.68 15.65 50.46
C ARG A 1121 -0.11 14.35 50.40
N ASN A 1122 -1.15 14.20 51.21
CA ASN A 1122 -2.01 13.02 51.17
C ASN A 1122 -2.76 12.90 49.84
N LEU A 1123 -3.28 14.00 49.30
CA LEU A 1123 -3.91 13.98 47.96
C LEU A 1123 -2.90 13.62 46.86
N VAL A 1124 -1.67 14.12 46.93
CA VAL A 1124 -0.59 13.78 45.99
C VAL A 1124 -0.24 12.30 46.08
N LEU A 1125 -0.09 11.73 47.29
CA LEU A 1125 0.11 10.28 47.46
C LEU A 1125 -1.09 9.46 46.94
N HIS A 1126 -2.31 9.99 47.04
CA HIS A 1126 -3.50 9.32 46.57
C HIS A 1126 -3.61 9.29 45.04
N HIS A 1127 -3.27 10.40 44.36
CA HIS A 1127 -3.50 10.58 42.92
C HIS A 1127 -2.24 10.43 42.06
N VAL A 1128 -1.13 11.01 42.47
CA VAL A 1128 0.13 11.13 41.71
C VAL A 1128 1.35 10.81 42.60
N PRO A 1129 1.44 9.58 43.14
CA PRO A 1129 2.45 9.21 44.12
C PRO A 1129 3.89 9.44 43.65
N GLU A 1130 4.16 9.38 42.35
CA GLU A 1130 5.46 9.62 41.73
C GLU A 1130 6.04 11.02 42.00
N ILE A 1131 5.19 12.01 42.34
CA ILE A 1131 5.65 13.36 42.68
C ILE A 1131 6.21 13.40 44.12
N ALA A 1132 5.70 12.58 45.03
CA ALA A 1132 6.05 12.58 46.45
C ALA A 1132 6.99 11.42 46.87
N VAL A 1133 7.04 10.35 46.10
CA VAL A 1133 7.82 9.13 46.39
C VAL A 1133 9.09 9.09 45.55
N ASN A 1134 10.23 8.86 46.21
CA ASN A 1134 11.49 8.53 45.57
C ASN A 1134 12.16 7.34 46.28
N ALA A 1135 13.29 6.86 45.78
CA ALA A 1135 13.97 5.69 46.35
C ALA A 1135 14.34 5.86 47.85
N ASP A 1136 14.69 7.06 48.28
CA ASP A 1136 15.07 7.35 49.68
C ASP A 1136 13.85 7.47 50.61
N SER A 1137 12.69 7.89 50.08
CA SER A 1137 11.44 8.04 50.85
C SER A 1137 10.50 6.84 50.79
N ALA A 1138 10.65 5.94 49.81
CA ALA A 1138 9.75 4.83 49.51
C ALA A 1138 9.43 3.95 50.74
N ALA A 1139 10.46 3.51 51.48
CA ALA A 1139 10.25 2.66 52.66
C ALA A 1139 9.51 3.39 53.79
N SER A 1140 9.84 4.66 54.04
CA SER A 1140 9.17 5.47 55.08
C SER A 1140 7.71 5.77 54.75
N ILE A 1141 7.41 6.05 53.47
CA ILE A 1141 6.04 6.28 53.00
C ILE A 1141 5.26 4.97 53.03
N ALA A 1142 5.90 3.84 52.69
CA ALA A 1142 5.26 2.53 52.79
C ALA A 1142 4.80 2.21 54.22
N ASP A 1143 5.62 2.50 55.24
CA ASP A 1143 5.24 2.33 56.65
C ASP A 1143 4.04 3.21 57.04
N GLU A 1144 4.03 4.46 56.57
CA GLU A 1144 2.95 5.42 56.86
C GLU A 1144 1.61 4.97 56.27
N ILE A 1145 1.60 4.47 55.03
CA ILE A 1145 0.34 4.12 54.34
C ILE A 1145 -0.11 2.67 54.60
N ALA A 1146 0.77 1.80 55.10
CA ALA A 1146 0.48 0.38 55.32
C ALA A 1146 -0.67 0.15 56.32
N ILE A 1147 -0.86 1.05 57.28
CA ILE A 1147 -1.95 0.95 58.27
C ILE A 1147 -3.35 1.12 57.65
N TRP A 1148 -3.44 1.74 56.48
CA TRP A 1148 -4.71 2.03 55.81
C TRP A 1148 -5.05 0.90 54.85
N GLN A 1149 -6.07 0.09 55.15
CA GLN A 1149 -6.38 -1.07 54.29
C GLN A 1149 -6.86 -0.67 52.89
N SER A 1150 -7.79 0.28 52.79
CA SER A 1150 -8.47 0.66 51.53
C SER A 1150 -8.01 1.99 50.92
N GLN A 1151 -7.22 2.81 51.62
CA GLN A 1151 -6.72 4.09 51.09
C GLN A 1151 -5.37 3.94 50.39
N PHE A 1152 -4.99 4.98 49.63
CA PHE A 1152 -3.71 5.07 48.92
C PHE A 1152 -3.42 3.90 47.99
N LYS A 1153 -4.47 3.31 47.39
CA LYS A 1153 -4.38 2.18 46.45
C LYS A 1153 -3.30 2.43 45.40
N ARG A 1154 -3.36 3.58 44.72
CA ARG A 1154 -2.42 3.99 43.67
C ARG A 1154 -0.98 4.10 44.16
N CYS A 1155 -0.76 4.66 45.36
CA CYS A 1155 0.57 4.72 45.97
C CYS A 1155 1.16 3.33 46.24
N LYS A 1156 0.34 2.40 46.73
CA LYS A 1156 0.77 1.02 47.01
C LYS A 1156 1.13 0.28 45.72
N GLU A 1157 0.31 0.46 44.69
CA GLU A 1157 0.58 -0.08 43.37
C GLU A 1157 1.89 0.48 42.78
N TYR A 1158 2.08 1.81 42.86
CA TYR A 1158 3.32 2.47 42.42
C TYR A 1158 4.55 1.97 43.19
N LEU A 1159 4.46 1.89 44.53
CA LEU A 1159 5.53 1.39 45.38
C LEU A 1159 5.90 -0.07 45.08
N LEU A 1160 4.92 -0.94 44.81
CA LEU A 1160 5.22 -2.31 44.38
C LEU A 1160 5.90 -2.32 43.01
N ALA A 1161 5.34 -1.63 42.03
CA ALA A 1161 5.82 -1.72 40.65
C ALA A 1161 7.18 -1.06 40.41
N TYR A 1162 7.52 0.00 41.14
CA TYR A 1162 8.75 0.78 40.96
C TYR A 1162 9.78 0.63 42.10
N HIS A 1163 9.36 0.19 43.29
CA HIS A 1163 10.20 0.22 44.49
C HIS A 1163 10.18 -1.06 45.34
N ALA A 1164 9.60 -2.19 44.88
CA ALA A 1164 9.56 -3.40 45.72
C ALA A 1164 10.93 -3.94 46.15
N ASN A 1165 12.00 -3.62 45.40
CA ASN A 1165 13.38 -4.00 45.74
C ASN A 1165 13.96 -3.26 46.96
N VAL A 1166 13.40 -2.10 47.33
CA VAL A 1166 13.81 -1.32 48.52
C VAL A 1166 12.82 -1.42 49.68
N LEU A 1167 11.71 -2.12 49.49
CA LEU A 1167 10.75 -2.44 50.55
C LEU A 1167 11.16 -3.72 51.29
N SER A 1168 10.81 -3.81 52.56
CA SER A 1168 10.95 -5.06 53.31
C SER A 1168 9.94 -6.11 52.81
N GLU A 1169 10.29 -7.39 52.96
CA GLU A 1169 9.41 -8.51 52.57
C GLU A 1169 8.02 -8.41 53.21
N GLY A 1170 7.96 -7.96 54.49
CA GLY A 1170 6.70 -7.75 55.20
C GLY A 1170 5.82 -6.65 54.58
N GLN A 1171 6.42 -5.54 54.13
CA GLN A 1171 5.70 -4.47 53.45
C GLN A 1171 5.14 -4.94 52.09
N CYS A 1172 5.94 -5.64 51.29
CA CYS A 1172 5.50 -6.21 50.01
C CYS A 1172 4.32 -7.19 50.20
N GLN A 1173 4.44 -8.12 51.16
CA GLN A 1173 3.35 -9.06 51.48
C GLN A 1173 2.08 -8.34 51.96
N GLN A 1174 2.22 -7.28 52.76
CA GLN A 1174 1.08 -6.51 53.24
C GLN A 1174 0.36 -5.79 52.10
N PHE A 1175 1.07 -5.15 51.17
CA PHE A 1175 0.45 -4.51 50.01
C PHE A 1175 -0.18 -5.52 49.06
N VAL A 1176 0.49 -6.65 48.80
CA VAL A 1176 -0.10 -7.74 48.00
C VAL A 1176 -1.39 -8.25 48.62
N ARG A 1177 -1.51 -8.31 49.96
CA ARG A 1177 -2.79 -8.66 50.63
C ARG A 1177 -3.86 -7.59 50.47
N GLN A 1178 -3.50 -6.32 50.61
CA GLN A 1178 -4.44 -5.20 50.58
C GLN A 1178 -4.97 -4.86 49.18
N LEU A 1179 -4.21 -5.17 48.13
CA LEU A 1179 -4.61 -4.91 46.75
C LEU A 1179 -5.42 -6.07 46.16
N SER A 1180 -6.47 -5.75 45.39
CA SER A 1180 -7.24 -6.73 44.63
C SER A 1180 -6.50 -7.22 43.38
N LEU A 1181 -5.67 -6.36 42.80
CA LEU A 1181 -4.86 -6.62 41.61
C LEU A 1181 -3.43 -6.18 41.88
N ILE A 1182 -2.48 -6.99 41.43
CA ILE A 1182 -1.06 -6.74 41.71
C ILE A 1182 -0.36 -6.28 40.42
N PRO A 1183 0.34 -5.13 40.44
CA PRO A 1183 1.03 -4.67 39.25
C PRO A 1183 2.26 -5.54 38.93
N TYR A 1184 2.61 -5.63 37.65
CA TYR A 1184 3.91 -6.13 37.21
C TYR A 1184 5.03 -5.15 37.61
N GLY A 1185 6.17 -5.70 38.04
CA GLY A 1185 7.38 -4.93 38.27
C GLY A 1185 7.88 -4.32 36.96
N VAL A 1186 8.34 -3.06 37.01
CA VAL A 1186 8.88 -2.38 35.82
C VAL A 1186 10.25 -2.92 35.38
N THR A 1187 10.91 -3.70 36.25
CA THR A 1187 12.14 -4.45 35.96
C THR A 1187 12.00 -5.89 36.44
N GLU A 1188 12.78 -6.81 35.86
CA GLU A 1188 12.82 -8.22 36.30
C GLU A 1188 13.25 -8.36 37.76
N GLU A 1189 14.13 -7.49 38.23
CA GLU A 1189 14.56 -7.44 39.64
C GLU A 1189 13.36 -7.15 40.55
N ILE A 1190 12.63 -6.06 40.29
CA ILE A 1190 11.45 -5.68 41.08
C ILE A 1190 10.37 -6.77 40.99
N GLU A 1191 10.14 -7.33 39.80
CA GLU A 1191 9.18 -8.41 39.59
C GLU A 1191 9.53 -9.63 40.45
N THR A 1192 10.82 -9.96 40.61
CA THR A 1192 11.25 -11.05 41.49
C THR A 1192 10.83 -10.82 42.95
N TYR A 1193 10.97 -9.60 43.47
CA TYR A 1193 10.51 -9.27 44.83
C TYR A 1193 8.98 -9.37 44.97
N ILE A 1194 8.21 -8.96 43.96
CA ILE A 1194 6.76 -9.10 43.95
C ILE A 1194 6.35 -10.58 43.89
N GLN A 1195 7.01 -11.39 43.07
CA GLN A 1195 6.78 -12.84 42.97
C GLN A 1195 7.10 -13.57 44.28
N CYS A 1196 8.18 -13.18 44.97
CA CYS A 1196 8.47 -13.70 46.31
C CYS A 1196 7.37 -13.36 47.33
N ALA A 1197 6.75 -12.18 47.23
CA ALA A 1197 5.63 -11.80 48.09
C ALA A 1197 4.30 -12.50 47.71
N LEU A 1198 4.15 -12.93 46.45
CA LEU A 1198 2.99 -13.70 45.96
C LEU A 1198 3.06 -15.18 46.33
N ALA A 1199 4.26 -15.78 46.38
CA ALA A 1199 4.44 -17.21 46.64
C ALA A 1199 3.74 -17.77 47.90
N PRO A 1200 3.70 -17.05 49.05
CA PRO A 1200 2.97 -17.49 50.25
C PRO A 1200 1.44 -17.43 50.11
N MET A 1201 0.91 -16.82 49.06
CA MET A 1201 -0.52 -16.52 48.86
C MET A 1201 -1.18 -17.34 47.74
N ALA A 1202 -0.52 -18.40 47.26
CA ALA A 1202 -0.90 -19.22 46.11
C ALA A 1202 -2.28 -19.94 46.16
N ILE A 1203 -3.09 -19.72 47.20
CA ILE A 1203 -4.47 -20.25 47.34
C ILE A 1203 -5.51 -19.26 46.76
N GLU A 1204 -5.17 -17.97 46.62
CA GLU A 1204 -6.00 -16.95 45.97
C GLU A 1204 -5.33 -16.51 44.67
N GLU A 1205 -5.87 -16.89 43.50
CA GLU A 1205 -5.42 -16.33 42.21
C GLU A 1205 -5.81 -14.84 42.15
N LYS A 1206 -4.86 -13.96 42.49
CA LYS A 1206 -5.02 -12.51 42.29
C LYS A 1206 -4.67 -12.11 40.86
N GLY A 1207 -5.53 -11.30 40.24
CA GLY A 1207 -5.28 -10.75 38.91
C GLY A 1207 -4.04 -9.86 38.86
N ARG A 1208 -3.43 -9.79 37.67
CA ARG A 1208 -2.16 -9.08 37.41
C ARG A 1208 -2.36 -8.08 36.27
N PHE A 1209 -1.71 -6.91 36.35
CA PHE A 1209 -1.84 -5.86 35.33
C PHE A 1209 -0.58 -5.00 35.22
N LYS A 1210 -0.40 -4.29 34.10
CA LYS A 1210 0.69 -3.29 33.95
C LYS A 1210 0.15 -1.91 34.33
N LEU A 1211 0.90 -1.13 35.11
CA LEU A 1211 0.46 0.24 35.50
C LEU A 1211 0.19 1.18 34.33
N SER A 1212 0.81 0.93 33.18
CA SER A 1212 0.60 1.70 31.95
C SER A 1212 -0.68 1.30 31.18
N GLU A 1213 -1.43 0.31 31.66
CA GLU A 1213 -2.65 -0.23 31.04
C GLU A 1213 -3.79 -0.20 32.07
N VAL A 1214 -5.04 -0.04 31.62
CA VAL A 1214 -6.22 -0.10 32.48
C VAL A 1214 -6.65 -1.56 32.63
N ASP A 1215 -7.04 -1.97 33.84
CA ASP A 1215 -7.56 -3.32 34.08
C ASP A 1215 -8.93 -3.54 33.40
N PRO A 1216 -9.06 -4.52 32.48
CA PRO A 1216 -10.34 -4.84 31.84
C PRO A 1216 -11.40 -5.37 32.82
N ILE A 1217 -11.00 -6.03 33.92
CA ILE A 1217 -11.93 -6.66 34.87
C ILE A 1217 -12.62 -5.58 35.73
N ALA A 1218 -11.93 -4.49 36.05
CA ALA A 1218 -12.50 -3.31 36.68
C ALA A 1218 -13.68 -2.72 35.88
N ILE A 1219 -13.62 -2.76 34.54
CA ILE A 1219 -14.68 -2.27 33.64
C ILE A 1219 -15.92 -3.17 33.71
N ILE A 1220 -15.74 -4.49 33.67
CA ILE A 1220 -16.85 -5.46 33.75
C ILE A 1220 -17.56 -5.40 35.11
N SER A 1221 -16.80 -5.19 36.19
CA SER A 1221 -17.38 -5.06 37.54
C SER A 1221 -18.12 -3.73 37.76
N THR A 1222 -17.71 -2.63 37.10
CA THR A 1222 -18.43 -1.35 37.15
C THR A 1222 -19.71 -1.36 36.31
N MET A 1223 -19.72 -2.07 35.17
CA MET A 1223 -20.95 -2.25 34.38
C MET A 1223 -21.99 -3.16 35.07
N ARG A 1224 -21.56 -4.07 35.96
CA ARG A 1224 -22.46 -4.93 36.76
C ARG A 1224 -23.00 -4.27 38.03
N THR A 1225 -22.59 -3.04 38.34
CA THR A 1225 -23.00 -2.33 39.56
C THR A 1225 -23.77 -1.03 39.29
N LYS A 1226 -24.35 -0.88 38.10
CA LYS A 1226 -25.48 0.03 37.86
C LYS A 1226 -26.79 -0.74 37.92
#